data_AF-U2GBE8-F1
#
_entry.id   AF-U2GBE8-F1
#
_cell.length_a   1.000
_cell.length_b   1.000
_cell.length_c   1.000
_cell.angle_alpha   90.00
_cell.angle_beta   90.00
_cell.angle_gamma   90.00
#
_symmetry.space_group_name_H-M   'P 1'
#
loop_
_entity.id
_entity.type
_entity.pdbx_description
1 polymer ?
#
loop_
_entity_poly.entity_id
_entity_poly.type
_entity_poly.pdbx_seq_one_letter_code
_entity_poly.pdbx_strand_id
1 'polypeptide(L)'
;MDLVAALTGYGQATRHIQIDTAMPGAFVVERFHGREGISESFRFEIDVLSSEPFLDLAPLIGSAVRLRVATAVGERCWNGYVTHAAYAESDGEFTRYRLTMESWLALLQLRRNCLYFVDLDVEGICEQVFGDYPEAHRRYERVEPLRAFRLRGQYRETDLDFVLRQLSEAGLSFRIEHGQDTGNAPSGDHTVVVFDRHARLPDGSAIAFNAQDVGDPDGVMTQFSDRRQLVPDRVVTTSWKASELVALAGQAQQPADADAPLLPVREVYDGQRAGRFDTSGDAQRYAEQRLDALQLAKRVYRGGGSSRTLEVGRVHTLNDYLSGPVRFVPLSIEHEAVNNLGAQIGQLFGRGELEKGLYRNRFIAVPEGTPIVPPHRDRPTVHGVQTAIVVGEPGGRVSSTRDHQVRIQFPWMRGVAPLPGGLTDTASRSNPAGHAPGDHRSGILVRVAEQAAGPNFGHAFAPRVGAEVVVGFESGNIDAPVVLGQVYGGRVRPPFSAGEGSDANHSGSLTGLQTQTLDGQPGSRWVMDDAAGQLRHELNNSTAGTRLAQGYLIDQQGTMRGAYRGEGFELATQGWGVVRAGAGVLVSSTARQFGASTQMDVAERVEQLKDAEKTAQELDRAATGALAVGLSANAALTDFLKAIDPAQDGKYAGSVGGQSATKPSGTQRDGGDPVERFATPAVLMESPENIVVTTPDSAVSYAAQHVHVTSQGDAHVGAGATVAAATGDAASLYSVAGGLKAIAGEGPVSVEAHASTMEILADQTVRVTSTDERVDVLAQDAIVLQQGPNRITLKGGDIIVETPGQFAVKSGGHPFPGPRAASVKLPALPVLPQGDPCDFLVQALAASPAGRGAVAAGGSAAGAAGGAAWSGAASGATVLMADMPAPGAGSLPLVPQALADESSRSMPAPVPASSGQNAAPGPSLGYSTPPPVSSELEGMPKKGPAAQSGPCNLHVPAIPTELHTVDAGCVSYFQTGEDGKAVLKDKKRIWLNFSGTEDSYDIGYAPATATVTATVYIKVNLKDQYWINNGAVYMDPSTGKPFSVPFNSDGNRKDLVIKIVDRPGGLGPISSSFKKRIEDGLNRGNYSMQPKECPLGSACTCKVKLRLEVELVQIGRCHAEVNLFPMATRADSGNWGEVNVQWNGRENRYVPLKTQHTIVHEAGHLFGWPDEYFLDGGSVYGKYINSQHLVDVKIAQLVDNWQRETPTNLMGRGVYTEKPEIAKYYMYGFRNWFNKKTGIEWEVLK
;
A
#
# COMPACT_ATOMS: atom_id res chain seq x y z
N MET A 1 -76.87 37.53 54.91
CA MET A 1 -76.85 37.24 53.46
C MET A 1 -75.84 36.14 53.24
N ASP A 2 -76.06 35.30 52.26
CA ASP A 2 -75.25 34.09 52.05
C ASP A 2 -74.07 34.39 51.11
N LEU A 3 -72.83 34.29 51.62
CA LEU A 3 -71.62 34.48 50.80
C LEU A 3 -71.48 33.36 49.75
N VAL A 4 -71.98 32.16 50.05
CA VAL A 4 -71.95 31.02 49.12
C VAL A 4 -72.80 31.30 47.88
N ALA A 5 -73.91 32.03 48.04
CA ALA A 5 -74.78 32.44 46.94
C ALA A 5 -74.22 33.57 46.07
N ALA A 6 -73.22 34.32 46.55
CA ALA A 6 -72.39 35.15 45.68
C ALA A 6 -71.34 34.29 44.95
N LEU A 7 -70.85 33.24 45.60
CA LEU A 7 -69.67 32.48 45.16
C LEU A 7 -69.89 31.58 43.94
N THR A 8 -71.11 31.10 43.71
CA THR A 8 -71.49 30.41 42.45
C THR A 8 -71.40 31.29 41.20
N GLY A 9 -71.15 32.59 41.34
CA GLY A 9 -71.01 33.56 40.24
C GLY A 9 -69.59 33.93 39.82
N TYR A 10 -68.52 33.42 40.46
CA TYR A 10 -67.13 33.88 40.20
C TYR A 10 -66.46 33.22 38.98
N GLY A 11 -67.19 33.10 37.87
CA GLY A 11 -66.56 32.87 36.58
C GLY A 11 -65.69 34.07 36.15
N GLN A 12 -64.60 33.80 35.42
CA GLN A 12 -63.71 34.86 34.94
C GLN A 12 -64.30 35.74 33.81
N ALA A 13 -65.45 35.36 33.24
CA ALA A 13 -66.09 36.01 32.09
C ALA A 13 -66.57 37.47 32.30
N THR A 14 -66.37 38.05 33.48
CA THR A 14 -66.62 39.48 33.78
C THR A 14 -65.35 40.24 34.23
N ARG A 15 -64.17 39.61 34.07
CA ARG A 15 -62.90 40.12 34.59
C ARG A 15 -62.05 40.78 33.51
N HIS A 16 -61.29 41.81 33.91
CA HIS A 16 -60.34 42.48 33.02
C HIS A 16 -59.07 41.66 32.76
N ILE A 17 -58.78 40.68 33.63
CA ILE A 17 -57.72 39.70 33.45
C ILE A 17 -58.35 38.30 33.54
N GLN A 18 -58.05 37.43 32.57
CA GLN A 18 -58.55 36.05 32.47
C GLN A 18 -57.40 35.09 32.16
N ILE A 19 -57.56 33.81 32.50
CA ILE A 19 -56.56 32.75 32.25
C ILE A 19 -57.24 31.45 31.80
N ASP A 20 -56.78 30.87 30.70
CA ASP A 20 -57.24 29.57 30.21
C ASP A 20 -56.12 28.54 30.41
N THR A 21 -56.42 27.46 31.13
CA THR A 21 -55.46 26.42 31.55
C THR A 21 -55.98 25.02 31.24
N ALA A 22 -55.15 23.99 31.42
CA ALA A 22 -55.57 22.59 31.36
C ALA A 22 -56.62 22.17 32.42
N MET A 23 -56.97 23.05 33.36
CA MET A 23 -58.05 22.88 34.34
C MET A 23 -59.13 23.96 34.11
N PRO A 24 -60.11 23.74 33.20
CA PRO A 24 -61.04 24.77 32.77
C PRO A 24 -61.90 25.31 33.91
N GLY A 25 -61.88 26.63 34.12
CA GLY A 25 -62.66 27.31 35.16
C GLY A 25 -62.17 27.14 36.59
N ALA A 26 -61.11 26.37 36.85
CA ALA A 26 -60.59 26.11 38.19
C ALA A 26 -59.91 27.33 38.85
N PHE A 27 -59.60 28.38 38.07
CA PHE A 27 -58.79 29.52 38.50
C PHE A 27 -59.38 30.87 38.05
N VAL A 28 -59.19 31.89 38.89
CA VAL A 28 -59.42 33.31 38.56
C VAL A 28 -58.14 34.09 38.87
N VAL A 29 -57.65 34.90 37.94
CA VAL A 29 -56.45 35.72 38.17
C VAL A 29 -56.72 36.79 39.22
N GLU A 30 -55.86 36.90 40.23
CA GLU A 30 -55.84 38.03 41.16
C GLU A 30 -54.93 39.14 40.62
N ARG A 31 -53.71 38.77 40.23
CA ARG A 31 -52.70 39.67 39.66
C ARG A 31 -51.66 38.88 38.86
N PHE A 32 -50.88 39.59 38.05
CA PHE A 32 -49.63 39.05 37.51
C PHE A 32 -48.51 40.10 37.52
N HIS A 33 -47.28 39.60 37.56
CA HIS A 33 -46.07 40.34 37.23
C HIS A 33 -45.29 39.54 36.20
N GLY A 34 -44.81 40.16 35.13
CA GLY A 34 -44.07 39.44 34.10
C GLY A 34 -43.13 40.30 33.27
N ARG A 35 -42.28 39.65 32.49
CA ARG A 35 -41.29 40.29 31.62
C ARG A 35 -41.25 39.59 30.27
N GLU A 36 -41.22 40.38 29.20
CA GLU A 36 -40.96 39.97 27.82
C GLU A 36 -39.78 40.79 27.26
N GLY A 37 -39.00 40.24 26.31
CA GLY A 37 -37.83 40.92 25.77
C GLY A 37 -37.25 40.29 24.50
N ILE A 38 -36.53 41.09 23.71
CA ILE A 38 -35.82 40.63 22.51
C ILE A 38 -34.64 39.77 22.95
N SER A 39 -34.54 38.58 22.38
CA SER A 39 -33.55 37.54 22.71
C SER A 39 -33.64 37.02 24.15
N GLU A 40 -34.78 37.24 24.83
CA GLU A 40 -35.11 36.68 26.14
C GLU A 40 -36.36 35.78 26.01
N SER A 41 -36.46 34.70 26.80
CA SER A 41 -37.76 34.05 27.00
C SER A 41 -38.61 34.94 27.88
N PHE A 42 -39.90 35.10 27.55
CA PHE A 42 -40.83 35.74 28.48
C PHE A 42 -41.04 34.87 29.73
N ARG A 43 -41.39 35.52 30.85
CA ARG A 43 -41.77 34.89 32.12
C ARG A 43 -42.83 35.73 32.83
N PHE A 44 -43.97 35.13 33.15
CA PHE A 44 -45.04 35.73 33.95
C PHE A 44 -45.29 34.90 35.21
N GLU A 45 -45.22 35.54 36.37
CA GLU A 45 -45.71 34.98 37.64
C GLU A 45 -47.13 35.48 37.88
N ILE A 46 -48.08 34.56 37.89
CA ILE A 46 -49.51 34.82 37.95
C ILE A 46 -50.01 34.26 39.29
N ASP A 47 -50.50 35.13 40.16
CA ASP A 47 -51.21 34.72 41.37
C ASP A 47 -52.69 34.50 41.01
N VAL A 48 -53.18 33.27 41.22
CA VAL A 48 -54.54 32.84 40.89
C VAL A 48 -55.26 32.33 42.14
N LEU A 49 -56.57 32.55 42.20
CA LEU A 49 -57.45 32.08 43.27
C LEU A 49 -58.33 30.93 42.76
N SER A 50 -58.58 29.95 43.63
CA SER A 50 -59.62 28.93 43.44
C SER A 50 -60.50 28.82 44.68
N SER A 51 -61.76 28.41 44.47
CA SER A 51 -62.66 27.93 45.52
C SER A 51 -62.36 26.48 45.93
N GLU A 52 -61.53 25.74 45.18
CA GLU A 52 -61.12 24.38 45.52
C GLU A 52 -59.77 24.36 46.25
N PRO A 53 -59.73 23.94 47.53
CA PRO A 53 -58.48 23.78 48.27
C PRO A 53 -57.79 22.46 47.92
N PHE A 54 -56.46 22.48 47.91
CA PHE A 54 -55.60 21.31 47.64
C PHE A 54 -55.81 20.67 46.26
N LEU A 55 -56.00 21.49 45.21
CA LEU A 55 -55.96 21.04 43.82
C LEU A 55 -54.67 20.28 43.51
N ASP A 56 -54.78 19.19 42.76
CA ASP A 56 -53.62 18.56 42.13
C ASP A 56 -53.12 19.47 41.00
N LEU A 57 -51.89 19.95 41.14
CA LEU A 57 -51.23 20.84 40.17
C LEU A 57 -50.44 20.08 39.11
N ALA A 58 -50.27 18.76 39.24
CA ALA A 58 -49.54 17.95 38.27
C ALA A 58 -50.07 18.04 36.82
N PRO A 59 -51.40 18.12 36.56
CA PRO A 59 -51.94 18.32 35.22
C PRO A 59 -51.60 19.66 34.57
N LEU A 60 -51.13 20.65 35.34
CA LEU A 60 -50.75 21.96 34.82
C LEU A 60 -49.31 21.97 34.29
N ILE A 61 -48.38 21.23 34.89
CA ILE A 61 -46.95 21.32 34.56
C ILE A 61 -46.68 20.86 33.13
N GLY A 62 -46.04 21.72 32.34
CA GLY A 62 -45.80 21.51 30.91
C GLY A 62 -47.03 21.68 30.02
N SER A 63 -48.20 21.98 30.58
CA SER A 63 -49.41 22.26 29.81
C SER A 63 -49.42 23.68 29.25
N ALA A 64 -50.15 23.86 28.17
CA ALA A 64 -50.40 25.16 27.55
C ALA A 64 -51.25 26.07 28.45
N VAL A 65 -51.02 27.38 28.38
CA VAL A 65 -51.73 28.39 29.16
C VAL A 65 -51.82 29.72 28.41
N ARG A 66 -53.00 30.33 28.44
CA ARG A 66 -53.29 31.63 27.81
C ARG A 66 -53.70 32.64 28.87
N LEU A 67 -52.96 33.73 29.01
CA LEU A 67 -53.29 34.88 29.86
C LEU A 67 -53.88 36.00 28.97
N ARG A 68 -55.03 36.55 29.36
CA ARG A 68 -55.75 37.58 28.58
C ARG A 68 -56.00 38.83 29.41
N VAL A 69 -55.84 40.01 28.79
CA VAL A 69 -56.12 41.33 29.38
C VAL A 69 -56.99 42.16 28.44
N ALA A 70 -58.09 42.72 28.95
CA ALA A 70 -59.01 43.55 28.17
C ALA A 70 -58.39 44.87 27.68
N THR A 71 -58.72 45.27 26.45
CA THR A 71 -58.29 46.50 25.77
C THR A 71 -59.51 47.28 25.23
N ALA A 72 -59.33 48.46 24.63
CA ALA A 72 -60.44 49.22 24.04
C ALA A 72 -61.12 48.51 22.86
N VAL A 73 -60.36 47.65 22.16
CA VAL A 73 -60.74 47.00 20.90
C VAL A 73 -60.93 45.49 21.01
N GLY A 74 -60.71 44.89 22.18
CA GLY A 74 -60.82 43.44 22.40
C GLY A 74 -60.07 42.99 23.65
N GLU A 75 -59.21 41.98 23.49
CA GLU A 75 -58.28 41.49 24.51
C GLU A 75 -56.88 41.32 23.90
N ARG A 76 -55.84 41.47 24.73
CA ARG A 76 -54.47 41.04 24.41
C ARG A 76 -54.20 39.69 25.05
N CYS A 77 -53.71 38.73 24.25
CA CYS A 77 -53.36 37.38 24.67
C CYS A 77 -51.84 37.20 24.78
N TRP A 78 -51.38 36.60 25.88
CA TRP A 78 -50.08 35.96 26.00
C TRP A 78 -50.28 34.45 26.12
N ASN A 79 -49.83 33.71 25.11
CA ASN A 79 -49.83 32.25 25.10
C ASN A 79 -48.46 31.72 25.55
N GLY A 80 -48.43 30.60 26.27
CA GLY A 80 -47.21 29.99 26.79
C GLY A 80 -47.44 28.63 27.46
N TYR A 81 -46.49 28.21 28.31
CA TYR A 81 -46.54 26.93 29.03
C TYR A 81 -46.29 27.13 30.52
N VAL A 82 -46.98 26.35 31.38
CA VAL A 82 -46.78 26.41 32.84
C VAL A 82 -45.53 25.61 33.23
N THR A 83 -44.44 26.30 33.56
CA THR A 83 -43.17 25.67 33.97
C THR A 83 -43.09 25.40 35.47
N HIS A 84 -43.86 26.14 36.27
CA HIS A 84 -43.95 25.95 37.71
C HIS A 84 -45.36 26.28 38.20
N ALA A 85 -45.89 25.45 39.11
CA ALA A 85 -47.17 25.66 39.79
C ALA A 85 -46.99 25.33 41.27
N ALA A 86 -47.39 26.23 42.16
CA ALA A 86 -47.22 26.08 43.60
C ALA A 86 -48.45 26.57 44.37
N TYR A 87 -48.77 25.90 45.47
CA TYR A 87 -49.62 26.46 46.53
C TYR A 87 -48.91 27.65 47.18
N ALA A 88 -49.63 28.76 47.40
CA ALA A 88 -49.08 29.96 48.04
C ALA A 88 -49.62 30.15 49.46
N GLU A 89 -50.93 30.35 49.61
CA GLU A 89 -51.62 30.49 50.90
C GLU A 89 -53.13 30.18 50.75
N SER A 90 -53.83 29.96 51.87
CA SER A 90 -55.29 29.85 51.92
C SER A 90 -55.79 30.56 53.18
N ASP A 91 -56.94 31.23 53.06
CA ASP A 91 -57.60 31.98 54.14
C ASP A 91 -58.79 31.24 54.76
N GLY A 92 -59.18 30.11 54.17
CA GLY A 92 -60.35 29.30 54.56
C GLY A 92 -61.60 29.48 53.69
N GLU A 93 -61.67 30.52 52.86
CA GLU A 93 -62.72 30.69 51.84
C GLU A 93 -62.19 30.43 50.41
N PHE A 94 -60.90 30.71 50.16
CA PHE A 94 -60.20 30.48 48.90
C PHE A 94 -58.83 29.84 49.13
N THR A 95 -58.23 29.34 48.04
CA THR A 95 -56.80 29.02 48.00
C THR A 95 -56.11 29.79 46.88
N ARG A 96 -55.00 30.47 47.21
CA ARG A 96 -54.11 31.10 46.24
C ARG A 96 -53.05 30.09 45.79
N TYR A 97 -52.89 30.00 44.48
CA TYR A 97 -51.79 29.31 43.82
C TYR A 97 -50.98 30.31 43.00
N ARG A 98 -49.69 30.03 42.79
CA ARG A 98 -48.84 30.77 41.85
C ARG A 98 -48.51 29.88 40.67
N LEU A 99 -48.80 30.38 39.47
CA LEU A 99 -48.40 29.78 38.21
C LEU A 99 -47.27 30.60 37.59
N THR A 100 -46.25 29.94 37.06
CA THR A 100 -45.20 30.56 36.23
C THR A 100 -45.43 30.14 34.79
N MET A 101 -45.74 31.12 33.93
CA MET A 101 -45.94 30.95 32.50
C MET A 101 -44.71 31.46 31.75
N GLU A 102 -44.07 30.58 30.98
CA GLU A 102 -42.86 30.89 30.19
C GLU A 102 -43.01 30.38 28.75
N SER A 103 -42.11 30.82 27.86
CA SER A 103 -42.10 30.38 26.47
C SER A 103 -41.52 28.95 26.35
N TRP A 104 -41.74 28.28 25.22
CA TRP A 104 -41.15 26.95 24.95
C TRP A 104 -39.61 26.94 25.04
N LEU A 105 -38.93 28.09 24.95
CA LEU A 105 -37.49 28.22 25.17
C LEU A 105 -37.07 27.84 26.61
N ALA A 106 -37.97 27.89 27.60
CA ALA A 106 -37.70 27.41 28.95
C ALA A 106 -37.47 25.88 29.00
N LEU A 107 -38.12 25.11 28.11
CA LEU A 107 -37.93 23.66 28.01
C LEU A 107 -36.49 23.30 27.61
N LEU A 108 -35.86 24.13 26.76
CA LEU A 108 -34.47 23.99 26.33
C LEU A 108 -33.43 24.25 27.45
N GLN A 109 -33.84 24.79 28.61
CA GLN A 109 -32.96 24.89 29.78
C GLN A 109 -32.83 23.57 30.54
N LEU A 110 -33.86 22.71 30.45
CA LEU A 110 -33.94 21.45 31.21
C LEU A 110 -33.04 20.34 30.63
N ARG A 111 -32.57 20.51 29.39
CA ARG A 111 -31.73 19.56 28.65
C ARG A 111 -30.34 20.12 28.43
N ARG A 112 -29.32 19.31 28.73
CA ARG A 112 -27.89 19.65 28.65
C ARG A 112 -27.14 18.50 28.00
N ASN A 113 -26.44 18.78 26.89
CA ASN A 113 -25.86 17.73 26.03
C ASN A 113 -24.36 17.93 25.75
N CYS A 114 -23.76 16.92 25.12
CA CYS A 114 -22.54 17.04 24.34
C CYS A 114 -22.83 16.47 22.94
N LEU A 115 -22.99 17.35 21.94
CA LEU A 115 -23.34 16.99 20.55
C LEU A 115 -22.34 17.63 19.58
N TYR A 116 -22.14 16.99 18.42
CA TYR A 116 -21.52 17.65 17.26
C TYR A 116 -22.53 17.75 16.11
N PHE A 117 -22.51 18.91 15.47
CA PHE A 117 -23.22 19.26 14.25
C PHE A 117 -22.17 19.42 13.13
N VAL A 118 -22.49 19.01 11.91
CA VAL A 118 -21.55 18.87 10.79
C VAL A 118 -22.19 19.43 9.52
N ASP A 119 -21.46 20.29 8.79
CA ASP A 119 -21.88 20.92 7.53
C ASP A 119 -23.26 21.61 7.56
N LEU A 120 -23.61 22.24 8.70
CA LEU A 120 -24.84 23.02 8.92
C LEU A 120 -24.52 24.49 9.24
N ASP A 121 -25.41 25.42 8.91
CA ASP A 121 -25.33 26.82 9.37
C ASP A 121 -26.10 27.04 10.70
N VAL A 122 -26.21 28.29 11.16
CA VAL A 122 -26.97 28.60 12.39
C VAL A 122 -28.43 28.20 12.30
N GLU A 123 -29.06 28.35 11.13
CA GLU A 123 -30.47 28.02 10.91
C GLU A 123 -30.67 26.50 10.98
N GLY A 124 -29.88 25.72 10.23
CA GLY A 124 -29.91 24.25 10.27
C GLY A 124 -29.57 23.65 11.64
N ILE A 125 -28.66 24.26 12.40
CA ILE A 125 -28.36 23.85 13.78
C ILE A 125 -29.55 24.14 14.71
N CYS A 126 -30.15 25.34 14.63
CA CYS A 126 -31.33 25.68 15.43
C CYS A 126 -32.51 24.77 15.09
N GLU A 127 -32.74 24.46 13.81
CA GLU A 127 -33.81 23.55 13.38
C GLU A 127 -33.64 22.11 13.92
N GLN A 128 -32.41 21.60 13.99
CA GLN A 128 -32.17 20.28 14.61
C GLN A 128 -32.38 20.29 16.13
N VAL A 129 -32.09 21.39 16.82
CA VAL A 129 -32.37 21.52 18.26
C VAL A 129 -33.87 21.73 18.50
N PHE A 130 -34.52 22.60 17.74
CA PHE A 130 -35.94 22.93 17.90
C PHE A 130 -36.86 21.77 17.52
N GLY A 131 -36.53 20.97 16.50
CA GLY A 131 -37.34 19.81 16.12
C GLY A 131 -37.35 18.66 17.15
N ASP A 132 -36.50 18.72 18.19
CA ASP A 132 -36.64 17.87 19.37
C ASP A 132 -37.83 18.27 20.27
N TYR A 133 -38.45 19.43 20.06
CA TYR A 133 -39.54 20.00 20.86
C TYR A 133 -40.76 20.33 19.97
N PRO A 134 -41.84 19.53 19.98
CA PRO A 134 -43.07 19.80 19.21
C PRO A 134 -43.67 21.19 19.45
N GLU A 135 -43.42 21.76 20.62
CA GLU A 135 -43.85 23.09 21.07
C GLU A 135 -43.10 24.23 20.35
N ALA A 136 -42.00 23.93 19.65
CA ALA A 136 -41.10 24.92 19.07
C ALA A 136 -41.62 25.56 17.77
N HIS A 137 -42.64 26.39 17.90
CA HIS A 137 -43.13 27.27 16.83
C HIS A 137 -42.10 28.40 16.58
N ARG A 138 -41.52 28.47 15.37
CA ARG A 138 -40.49 29.45 14.98
C ARG A 138 -40.63 29.93 13.54
N ARG A 139 -40.04 31.10 13.24
CA ARG A 139 -39.96 31.73 11.91
C ARG A 139 -38.61 32.46 11.77
N TYR A 140 -38.04 32.52 10.57
CA TYR A 140 -36.81 33.27 10.29
C TYR A 140 -37.08 34.44 9.34
N GLU A 141 -36.57 35.62 9.68
CA GLU A 141 -36.72 36.88 8.93
C GLU A 141 -35.33 37.51 8.72
N ARG A 142 -34.65 37.09 7.65
CA ARG A 142 -33.22 37.32 7.45
C ARG A 142 -32.92 37.81 6.03
N VAL A 143 -32.00 38.77 5.92
CA VAL A 143 -31.48 39.35 4.68
C VAL A 143 -29.99 38.98 4.50
N GLU A 144 -29.22 38.93 5.59
CA GLU A 144 -27.80 38.59 5.57
C GLU A 144 -27.56 37.06 5.38
N PRO A 145 -26.65 36.63 4.48
CA PRO A 145 -26.25 35.22 4.37
C PRO A 145 -25.69 34.61 5.66
N LEU A 146 -25.97 33.34 5.95
CA LEU A 146 -25.32 32.63 7.07
C LEU A 146 -24.05 31.89 6.62
N ARG A 147 -23.17 31.60 7.59
CA ARG A 147 -21.99 30.75 7.41
C ARG A 147 -22.32 29.31 7.82
N ALA A 148 -22.05 28.34 6.94
CA ALA A 148 -22.05 26.92 7.29
C ALA A 148 -20.81 26.56 8.12
N PHE A 149 -20.99 25.80 9.20
CA PHE A 149 -19.92 25.29 10.04
C PHE A 149 -19.61 23.85 9.62
N ARG A 150 -18.35 23.59 9.23
CA ARG A 150 -17.89 22.20 8.94
C ARG A 150 -18.05 21.29 10.15
N LEU A 151 -17.75 21.83 11.34
CA LEU A 151 -17.91 21.19 12.63
C LEU A 151 -18.35 22.23 13.66
N ARG A 152 -19.34 21.90 14.48
CA ARG A 152 -19.80 22.75 15.59
C ARG A 152 -20.21 21.91 16.79
N GLY A 153 -19.58 22.16 17.94
CA GLY A 153 -19.87 21.47 19.19
C GLY A 153 -20.88 22.21 20.06
N GLN A 154 -21.89 21.49 20.55
CA GLN A 154 -22.53 21.76 21.84
C GLN A 154 -21.75 20.96 22.89
N TYR A 155 -21.20 21.61 23.93
CA TYR A 155 -20.35 20.91 24.92
C TYR A 155 -20.66 21.34 26.35
N ARG A 156 -21.36 20.46 27.07
CA ARG A 156 -21.72 20.62 28.49
C ARG A 156 -22.48 21.92 28.77
N GLU A 157 -23.26 22.40 27.81
CA GLU A 157 -24.14 23.58 27.92
C GLU A 157 -25.61 23.15 27.69
N THR A 158 -26.57 23.99 28.10
CA THR A 158 -28.00 23.70 27.84
C THR A 158 -28.32 23.82 26.35
N ASP A 159 -29.44 23.26 25.91
CA ASP A 159 -29.91 23.48 24.53
C ASP A 159 -30.22 24.98 24.30
N LEU A 160 -30.70 25.69 25.33
CA LEU A 160 -30.95 27.13 25.24
C LEU A 160 -29.64 27.94 25.16
N ASP A 161 -28.66 27.68 26.02
CA ASP A 161 -27.37 28.38 25.98
C ASP A 161 -26.67 28.17 24.65
N PHE A 162 -26.76 26.96 24.09
CA PHE A 162 -26.25 26.64 22.77
C PHE A 162 -26.95 27.48 21.68
N VAL A 163 -28.28 27.46 21.61
CA VAL A 163 -29.05 28.26 20.65
C VAL A 163 -28.75 29.75 20.79
N LEU A 164 -28.80 30.31 21.99
CA LEU A 164 -28.47 31.71 22.25
C LEU A 164 -27.04 32.05 21.80
N ARG A 165 -26.08 31.13 22.01
CA ARG A 165 -24.71 31.27 21.52
C ARG A 165 -24.63 31.24 19.99
N GLN A 166 -25.32 30.31 19.33
CA GLN A 166 -25.38 30.22 17.87
C GLN A 166 -25.93 31.50 17.25
N LEU A 167 -27.09 31.97 17.72
CA LEU A 167 -27.72 33.21 17.27
C LEU A 167 -26.79 34.41 17.49
N SER A 168 -26.13 34.49 18.66
CA SER A 168 -25.21 35.60 18.97
C SER A 168 -23.89 35.60 18.17
N GLU A 169 -23.43 34.46 17.64
CA GLU A 169 -22.25 34.42 16.75
C GLU A 169 -22.60 34.83 15.30
N ALA A 170 -23.87 34.73 14.90
CA ALA A 170 -24.37 35.15 13.58
C ALA A 170 -25.11 36.50 13.57
N GLY A 171 -25.15 37.20 14.72
CA GLY A 171 -25.79 38.51 14.86
C GLY A 171 -27.33 38.48 14.82
N LEU A 172 -27.94 37.32 15.06
CA LEU A 172 -29.40 37.12 15.01
C LEU A 172 -30.05 37.40 16.37
N SER A 173 -31.03 38.31 16.38
CA SER A 173 -31.94 38.51 17.51
C SER A 173 -33.17 37.60 17.37
N PHE A 174 -34.02 37.50 18.40
CA PHE A 174 -35.38 37.01 18.21
C PHE A 174 -36.42 37.80 19.02
N ARG A 175 -37.67 37.81 18.54
CA ARG A 175 -38.85 38.30 19.27
C ARG A 175 -39.86 37.18 19.41
N ILE A 176 -40.85 37.34 20.28
CA ILE A 176 -41.94 36.36 20.47
C ILE A 176 -43.25 37.01 20.06
N GLU A 177 -43.93 36.41 19.07
CA GLU A 177 -45.24 36.85 18.60
C GLU A 177 -46.32 35.89 19.13
N HIS A 178 -47.22 36.36 19.98
CA HIS A 178 -48.33 35.55 20.52
C HIS A 178 -49.56 35.63 19.62
N GLY A 179 -50.21 34.51 19.33
CA GLY A 179 -51.48 34.45 18.60
C GLY A 179 -52.64 35.11 19.39
N GLN A 180 -53.23 36.16 18.82
CA GLN A 180 -54.34 36.92 19.43
C GLN A 180 -55.71 36.27 19.15
N ASP A 181 -55.79 34.95 19.24
CA ASP A 181 -57.03 34.18 19.08
C ASP A 181 -57.95 34.32 20.31
N THR A 182 -59.26 34.33 20.08
CA THR A 182 -60.33 34.57 21.05
C THR A 182 -60.99 33.29 21.59
N GLY A 183 -60.44 32.12 21.28
CA GLY A 183 -60.90 30.85 21.85
C GLY A 183 -60.66 30.73 23.37
N ASN A 184 -61.65 30.22 24.11
CA ASN A 184 -61.58 29.96 25.56
C ASN A 184 -60.81 28.66 25.90
N ALA A 185 -59.70 28.40 25.22
CA ALA A 185 -58.91 27.19 25.37
C ALA A 185 -57.47 27.53 25.79
N PRO A 186 -56.81 26.70 26.64
CA PRO A 186 -55.38 26.82 26.88
C PRO A 186 -54.60 26.74 25.56
N SER A 187 -53.67 27.66 25.36
CA SER A 187 -52.93 27.77 24.11
C SER A 187 -51.45 28.07 24.35
N GLY A 188 -50.59 27.36 23.63
CA GLY A 188 -49.16 27.61 23.54
C GLY A 188 -48.77 28.34 22.24
N ASP A 189 -49.74 28.96 21.55
CA ASP A 189 -49.55 29.60 20.25
C ASP A 189 -48.73 30.89 20.35
N HIS A 190 -47.40 30.75 20.43
CA HIS A 190 -46.45 31.83 20.32
C HIS A 190 -45.28 31.42 19.40
N THR A 191 -44.95 32.26 18.43
CA THR A 191 -43.87 32.01 17.47
C THR A 191 -42.61 32.76 17.89
N VAL A 192 -41.49 32.06 18.04
CA VAL A 192 -40.16 32.68 18.15
C VAL A 192 -39.73 33.12 16.75
N VAL A 193 -39.71 34.42 16.50
CA VAL A 193 -39.29 34.99 15.22
C VAL A 193 -37.85 35.44 15.33
N VAL A 194 -36.95 34.70 14.70
CA VAL A 194 -35.51 34.98 14.63
C VAL A 194 -35.25 35.95 13.48
N PHE A 195 -34.51 37.02 13.70
CA PHE A 195 -34.30 38.08 12.72
C PHE A 195 -32.89 38.71 12.80
N ASP A 196 -32.43 39.30 11.69
CA ASP A 196 -31.15 40.03 11.64
C ASP A 196 -31.31 41.55 11.74
N ARG A 197 -30.18 42.26 11.81
CA ARG A 197 -30.08 43.74 11.89
C ARG A 197 -30.68 44.53 10.72
N HIS A 198 -31.11 43.86 9.65
CA HIS A 198 -31.67 44.47 8.44
C HIS A 198 -33.12 44.01 8.15
N ALA A 199 -33.67 43.12 8.97
CA ALA A 199 -35.07 42.73 8.92
C ALA A 199 -36.00 43.93 9.20
N ARG A 200 -37.09 44.07 8.42
CA ARG A 200 -38.14 45.04 8.73
C ARG A 200 -38.93 44.56 9.94
N LEU A 201 -38.85 45.32 11.04
CA LEU A 201 -39.70 45.13 12.20
C LEU A 201 -41.17 45.49 11.87
N PRO A 202 -42.16 44.77 12.40
CA PRO A 202 -43.57 45.07 12.19
C PRO A 202 -43.99 46.36 12.91
N ASP A 203 -44.89 47.12 12.30
CA ASP A 203 -45.51 48.28 12.94
C ASP A 203 -46.41 47.85 14.12
N GLY A 204 -46.52 48.73 15.12
CA GLY A 204 -47.34 48.55 16.32
C GLY A 204 -48.16 49.80 16.65
N SER A 205 -48.89 49.75 17.77
CA SER A 205 -49.84 50.78 18.21
C SER A 205 -49.23 52.17 18.36
N ALA A 206 -50.01 53.19 18.00
CA ALA A 206 -49.76 54.58 18.41
C ALA A 206 -50.36 54.82 19.80
N ILE A 207 -49.62 55.52 20.68
CA ILE A 207 -49.95 55.68 22.09
C ILE A 207 -49.75 57.14 22.49
N ALA A 208 -50.69 57.74 23.24
CA ALA A 208 -50.56 59.10 23.73
C ALA A 208 -49.64 59.19 24.97
N PHE A 209 -48.87 60.27 25.07
CA PHE A 209 -48.18 60.68 26.29
C PHE A 209 -49.07 61.60 27.14
N ASN A 210 -49.23 61.29 28.42
CA ASN A 210 -49.88 62.18 29.38
C ASN A 210 -49.26 62.00 30.77
N ALA A 211 -48.95 63.09 31.46
CA ALA A 211 -48.32 63.07 32.78
C ALA A 211 -49.18 62.40 33.89
N GLN A 212 -50.48 62.21 33.63
CA GLN A 212 -51.39 61.42 34.45
C GLN A 212 -52.20 60.46 33.57
N ASP A 213 -52.57 59.32 34.12
CA ASP A 213 -53.58 58.46 33.47
C ASP A 213 -54.97 59.07 33.67
N VAL A 214 -55.74 59.15 32.59
CA VAL A 214 -57.09 59.75 32.55
C VAL A 214 -58.17 58.66 32.44
N GLY A 215 -57.79 57.37 32.56
CA GLY A 215 -58.70 56.24 32.44
C GLY A 215 -58.93 55.80 30.99
N ASP A 216 -57.89 55.93 30.16
CA ASP A 216 -57.93 55.46 28.77
C ASP A 216 -58.06 53.91 28.74
N PRO A 217 -59.02 53.32 28.00
CA PRO A 217 -59.20 51.87 27.96
C PRO A 217 -58.03 51.09 27.33
N ASP A 218 -57.27 51.69 26.41
CA ASP A 218 -56.01 51.14 25.92
C ASP A 218 -54.80 51.58 26.76
N GLY A 219 -54.90 52.72 27.43
CA GLY A 219 -53.95 53.23 28.42
C GLY A 219 -52.82 54.08 27.83
N VAL A 220 -52.30 55.01 28.63
CA VAL A 220 -51.34 56.07 28.18
C VAL A 220 -49.89 55.80 28.64
N MET A 221 -48.94 56.53 28.06
CA MET A 221 -47.57 56.65 28.58
C MET A 221 -47.48 57.80 29.58
N THR A 222 -47.01 57.52 30.80
CA THR A 222 -46.85 58.54 31.86
C THR A 222 -45.39 58.91 32.13
N GLN A 223 -44.44 58.10 31.66
CA GLN A 223 -43.01 58.33 31.79
C GLN A 223 -42.30 57.98 30.47
N PHE A 224 -41.40 58.85 30.01
CA PHE A 224 -40.51 58.59 28.87
C PHE A 224 -39.22 59.42 29.02
N SER A 225 -38.08 58.90 28.56
CA SER A 225 -36.77 59.56 28.69
C SER A 225 -35.76 59.06 27.67
N ASP A 226 -35.06 59.97 26.97
CA ASP A 226 -33.88 59.68 26.14
C ASP A 226 -32.64 59.58 27.04
N ARG A 227 -31.93 58.45 26.98
CA ARG A 227 -30.72 58.18 27.76
C ARG A 227 -29.58 57.81 26.83
N ARG A 228 -28.41 58.42 27.05
CA ARG A 228 -27.22 58.23 26.22
C ARG A 228 -26.00 57.99 27.08
N GLN A 229 -25.05 57.20 26.57
CA GLN A 229 -23.80 56.86 27.25
C GLN A 229 -22.68 56.57 26.24
N LEU A 230 -21.44 56.54 26.73
CA LEU A 230 -20.29 56.11 25.94
C LEU A 230 -20.30 54.58 25.77
N VAL A 231 -19.84 54.14 24.60
CA VAL A 231 -19.73 52.74 24.17
C VAL A 231 -18.43 52.55 23.36
N PRO A 232 -17.93 51.32 23.14
CA PRO A 232 -16.89 51.05 22.17
C PRO A 232 -17.27 51.50 20.76
N ASP A 233 -16.35 52.14 20.05
CA ASP A 233 -16.58 52.74 18.72
C ASP A 233 -15.93 51.97 17.58
N ARG A 234 -15.06 50.99 17.88
CA ARG A 234 -14.41 50.12 16.90
C ARG A 234 -14.37 48.68 17.37
N VAL A 235 -14.55 47.74 16.45
CA VAL A 235 -14.28 46.32 16.64
C VAL A 235 -13.29 45.88 15.57
N VAL A 236 -12.27 45.13 15.99
CA VAL A 236 -11.35 44.43 15.08
C VAL A 236 -11.33 42.96 15.47
N THR A 237 -11.42 42.06 14.50
CA THR A 237 -11.28 40.62 14.73
C THR A 237 -10.29 39.97 13.79
N THR A 238 -9.60 38.95 14.28
CA THR A 238 -8.69 38.12 13.48
C THR A 238 -8.87 36.61 13.75
N SER A 239 -8.62 35.81 12.71
CA SER A 239 -8.69 34.34 12.73
C SER A 239 -7.56 33.75 11.89
N TRP A 240 -7.01 32.62 12.32
CA TRP A 240 -6.07 31.84 11.52
C TRP A 240 -6.80 30.77 10.70
N LYS A 241 -6.55 30.69 9.39
CA LYS A 241 -7.11 29.68 8.49
C LYS A 241 -6.01 28.69 8.08
N ALA A 242 -5.85 27.65 8.91
CA ALA A 242 -4.74 26.69 8.80
C ALA A 242 -4.67 25.93 7.46
N SER A 243 -5.77 25.76 6.73
CA SER A 243 -5.80 25.08 5.43
C SER A 243 -5.17 25.88 4.28
N GLU A 244 -5.03 27.19 4.45
CA GLU A 244 -4.47 28.12 3.45
C GLU A 244 -3.25 28.89 3.99
N LEU A 245 -2.91 28.71 5.27
CA LEU A 245 -1.84 29.41 5.99
C LEU A 245 -1.98 30.94 5.93
N VAL A 246 -3.22 31.45 5.99
CA VAL A 246 -3.54 32.88 5.99
C VAL A 246 -4.20 33.34 7.28
N ALA A 247 -3.92 34.59 7.67
CA ALA A 247 -4.70 35.31 8.64
C ALA A 247 -5.88 36.00 7.95
N LEU A 248 -7.10 35.79 8.45
CA LEU A 248 -8.30 36.52 8.08
C LEU A 248 -8.57 37.61 9.10
N ALA A 249 -9.03 38.77 8.64
CA ALA A 249 -9.31 39.92 9.49
C ALA A 249 -10.59 40.65 9.03
N GLY A 250 -11.26 41.30 9.97
CA GLY A 250 -12.41 42.17 9.74
C GLY A 250 -12.41 43.34 10.73
N GLN A 251 -12.93 44.48 10.32
CA GLN A 251 -12.99 45.67 11.16
C GLN A 251 -14.24 46.52 10.89
N ALA A 252 -14.86 47.00 11.96
CA ALA A 252 -15.95 47.96 11.88
C ALA A 252 -15.64 49.14 12.80
N GLN A 253 -15.93 50.36 12.35
CA GLN A 253 -15.75 51.57 13.15
C GLN A 253 -16.91 52.54 12.91
N GLN A 254 -17.49 53.03 14.00
CA GLN A 254 -18.53 54.05 13.95
C GLN A 254 -17.88 55.43 13.69
N PRO A 255 -18.46 56.28 12.83
CA PRO A 255 -18.03 57.67 12.70
C PRO A 255 -18.05 58.39 14.04
N ALA A 256 -17.07 59.27 14.28
CA ALA A 256 -17.07 60.13 15.46
C ALA A 256 -18.25 61.12 15.41
N ASP A 257 -18.98 61.27 16.51
CA ASP A 257 -20.01 62.30 16.62
C ASP A 257 -19.33 63.69 16.58
N ALA A 258 -19.82 64.62 15.75
CA ALA A 258 -19.10 65.85 15.41
C ALA A 258 -18.74 66.76 16.61
N ASP A 259 -19.60 66.77 17.63
CA ASP A 259 -19.45 67.57 18.86
C ASP A 259 -18.86 66.77 20.04
N ALA A 260 -18.36 65.54 19.82
CA ALA A 260 -17.81 64.71 20.87
C ALA A 260 -16.43 65.21 21.36
N PRO A 261 -16.09 65.04 22.66
CA PRO A 261 -14.75 65.32 23.16
C PRO A 261 -13.71 64.42 22.49
N LEU A 262 -12.54 64.97 22.19
CA LEU A 262 -11.42 64.25 21.59
C LEU A 262 -10.93 63.15 22.55
N LEU A 263 -11.29 61.91 22.22
CA LEU A 263 -10.93 60.70 22.96
C LEU A 263 -10.23 59.71 22.01
N PRO A 264 -9.35 58.83 22.53
CA PRO A 264 -8.80 57.75 21.72
C PRO A 264 -9.91 56.81 21.24
N VAL A 265 -9.66 56.11 20.13
CA VAL A 265 -10.52 55.04 19.61
C VAL A 265 -10.68 53.97 20.69
N ARG A 266 -11.92 53.61 21.00
CA ARG A 266 -12.32 52.66 22.04
C ARG A 266 -12.52 51.29 21.40
N GLU A 267 -11.41 50.71 20.96
CA GLU A 267 -11.38 49.45 20.22
C GLU A 267 -11.61 48.23 21.10
N VAL A 268 -12.44 47.29 20.62
CA VAL A 268 -12.50 45.91 21.09
C VAL A 268 -11.79 45.02 20.07
N TYR A 269 -10.64 44.46 20.45
CA TYR A 269 -9.82 43.58 19.60
C TYR A 269 -10.00 42.12 20.01
N ASP A 270 -10.41 41.25 19.07
CA ASP A 270 -10.69 39.83 19.30
C ASP A 270 -10.00 38.93 18.25
N GLY A 271 -8.81 38.43 18.60
CA GLY A 271 -7.91 37.70 17.70
C GLY A 271 -7.48 36.28 18.12
N GLN A 272 -8.03 35.71 19.19
CA GLN A 272 -7.52 34.47 19.81
C GLN A 272 -8.14 33.15 19.28
N ARG A 273 -8.78 33.16 18.11
CA ARG A 273 -9.60 32.03 17.63
C ARG A 273 -9.24 31.61 16.20
N ALA A 274 -8.43 30.56 16.08
CA ALA A 274 -8.21 29.85 14.81
C ALA A 274 -9.51 29.18 14.33
N GLY A 275 -9.67 29.05 13.02
CA GLY A 275 -10.84 28.42 12.40
C GLY A 275 -12.18 29.13 12.66
N ARG A 276 -12.18 30.41 13.07
CA ARG A 276 -13.42 31.15 13.35
C ARG A 276 -14.16 31.61 12.09
N PHE A 277 -13.43 31.84 11.01
CA PHE A 277 -13.93 32.35 9.73
C PHE A 277 -13.34 31.55 8.57
N ASP A 278 -14.12 31.33 7.51
CA ASP A 278 -13.64 30.73 6.25
C ASP A 278 -13.21 31.80 5.25
N THR A 279 -13.76 33.02 5.33
CA THR A 279 -13.43 34.17 4.48
C THR A 279 -13.26 35.47 5.29
N SER A 280 -12.58 36.46 4.71
CA SER A 280 -12.55 37.83 5.29
C SER A 280 -13.93 38.50 5.30
N GLY A 281 -14.88 38.06 4.46
CA GLY A 281 -16.26 38.56 4.46
C GLY A 281 -17.04 38.14 5.70
N ASP A 282 -16.78 36.93 6.22
CA ASP A 282 -17.34 36.48 7.51
C ASP A 282 -16.73 37.27 8.67
N ALA A 283 -15.41 37.50 8.63
CA ALA A 283 -14.69 38.27 9.64
C ALA A 283 -15.17 39.73 9.69
N GLN A 284 -15.34 40.35 8.52
CA GLN A 284 -15.82 41.71 8.37
C GLN A 284 -17.22 41.87 8.96
N ARG A 285 -18.16 41.01 8.55
CA ARG A 285 -19.54 41.08 9.04
C ARG A 285 -19.65 40.79 10.53
N TYR A 286 -18.87 39.85 11.05
CA TYR A 286 -18.81 39.62 12.49
C TYR A 286 -18.33 40.87 13.25
N ALA A 287 -17.33 41.60 12.73
CA ALA A 287 -16.89 42.84 13.35
C ALA A 287 -17.99 43.92 13.35
N GLU A 288 -18.77 44.03 12.26
CA GLU A 288 -19.88 44.98 12.14
C GLU A 288 -21.04 44.61 13.08
N GLN A 289 -21.54 43.38 13.04
CA GLN A 289 -22.57 42.87 13.95
C GLN A 289 -22.13 43.02 15.42
N ARG A 290 -20.86 42.75 15.73
CA ARG A 290 -20.32 42.90 17.07
C ARG A 290 -20.22 44.37 17.49
N LEU A 291 -19.98 45.30 16.57
CA LEU A 291 -20.04 46.74 16.83
C LEU A 291 -21.48 47.18 17.08
N ASP A 292 -22.44 46.75 16.25
CA ASP A 292 -23.87 47.04 16.42
C ASP A 292 -24.38 46.60 17.81
N ALA A 293 -24.01 45.39 18.25
CA ALA A 293 -24.35 44.86 19.58
C ALA A 293 -23.77 45.70 20.74
N LEU A 294 -22.62 46.37 20.52
CA LEU A 294 -22.01 47.28 21.50
C LEU A 294 -22.61 48.70 21.40
N GLN A 295 -23.03 49.13 20.21
CA GLN A 295 -23.66 50.43 19.93
C GLN A 295 -25.14 50.47 20.33
N LEU A 296 -25.83 49.33 20.45
CA LEU A 296 -27.24 49.23 20.88
C LEU A 296 -27.52 50.01 22.19
N ALA A 297 -26.53 50.06 23.09
CA ALA A 297 -26.64 50.75 24.37
C ALA A 297 -26.22 52.25 24.32
N LYS A 298 -25.82 52.82 23.17
CA LYS A 298 -25.39 54.22 23.01
C LYS A 298 -26.53 55.21 23.23
N ARG A 299 -27.74 54.88 22.75
CA ARG A 299 -28.96 55.69 22.90
C ARG A 299 -30.17 54.78 23.09
N VAL A 300 -30.76 54.81 24.27
CA VAL A 300 -31.95 54.03 24.64
C VAL A 300 -33.02 54.96 25.21
N TYR A 301 -34.28 54.66 24.93
CA TYR A 301 -35.41 55.23 25.64
C TYR A 301 -35.74 54.37 26.87
N ARG A 302 -36.13 55.00 27.98
CA ARG A 302 -36.81 54.32 29.10
C ARG A 302 -38.12 55.00 29.39
N GLY A 303 -39.18 54.21 29.52
CA GLY A 303 -40.52 54.72 29.80
C GLY A 303 -41.38 53.76 30.62
N GLY A 304 -42.64 54.15 30.80
CA GLY A 304 -43.66 53.37 31.48
C GLY A 304 -45.01 54.09 31.47
N GLY A 305 -46.07 53.35 31.76
CA GLY A 305 -47.43 53.87 31.75
C GLY A 305 -48.44 52.77 32.01
N SER A 306 -49.69 52.99 31.62
CA SER A 306 -50.78 52.02 31.69
C SER A 306 -51.14 51.36 30.35
N SER A 307 -50.44 51.73 29.26
CA SER A 307 -50.80 51.22 27.93
C SER A 307 -50.65 49.70 27.81
N ARG A 308 -51.76 49.02 27.51
CA ARG A 308 -51.88 47.57 27.39
C ARG A 308 -51.36 47.05 26.04
N THR A 309 -51.21 47.94 25.06
CA THR A 309 -50.96 47.64 23.64
C THR A 309 -49.48 47.74 23.22
N LEU A 310 -48.53 47.94 24.14
CA LEU A 310 -47.08 47.89 23.86
C LEU A 310 -46.58 46.45 23.68
N GLU A 311 -46.02 46.12 22.52
CA GLU A 311 -45.42 44.82 22.22
C GLU A 311 -43.90 44.93 22.02
N VAL A 312 -43.15 43.93 22.49
CA VAL A 312 -41.71 43.81 22.23
C VAL A 312 -41.41 43.60 20.74
N GLY A 313 -40.38 44.29 20.23
CA GLY A 313 -39.92 44.12 18.85
C GLY A 313 -40.80 44.76 17.76
N ARG A 314 -41.82 45.54 18.13
CA ARG A 314 -42.63 46.35 17.20
C ARG A 314 -42.20 47.81 17.14
N VAL A 315 -42.46 48.47 16.02
CA VAL A 315 -42.30 49.93 15.91
C VAL A 315 -43.57 50.63 16.43
N HIS A 316 -43.49 51.16 17.65
CA HIS A 316 -44.55 51.97 18.26
C HIS A 316 -44.34 53.47 18.01
N THR A 317 -45.42 54.25 18.03
CA THR A 317 -45.37 55.71 17.89
C THR A 317 -45.92 56.37 19.16
N LEU A 318 -45.08 57.15 19.85
CA LEU A 318 -45.48 57.98 20.98
C LEU A 318 -45.95 59.34 20.46
N ASN A 319 -47.24 59.63 20.61
CA ASN A 319 -47.83 60.93 20.32
C ASN A 319 -47.73 61.86 21.55
N ASP A 320 -47.90 63.17 21.32
CA ASP A 320 -48.07 64.20 22.36
C ASP A 320 -46.90 64.36 23.36
N TYR A 321 -45.74 63.74 23.05
CA TYR A 321 -44.52 63.89 23.82
C TYR A 321 -43.65 65.04 23.29
N LEU A 322 -43.46 66.06 24.12
CA LEU A 322 -42.69 67.27 23.80
C LEU A 322 -43.22 67.99 22.54
N SER A 323 -42.44 68.02 21.45
CA SER A 323 -42.71 68.85 20.26
C SER A 323 -42.97 68.05 18.98
N GLY A 324 -43.21 66.74 19.07
CA GLY A 324 -43.51 65.89 17.91
C GLY A 324 -43.47 64.40 18.23
N PRO A 325 -44.05 63.55 17.35
CA PRO A 325 -44.16 62.12 17.60
C PRO A 325 -42.79 61.42 17.60
N VAL A 326 -42.62 60.43 18.48
CA VAL A 326 -41.39 59.62 18.60
C VAL A 326 -41.67 58.18 18.19
N ARG A 327 -41.00 57.67 17.15
CA ARG A 327 -41.02 56.25 16.77
C ARG A 327 -39.93 55.47 17.53
N PHE A 328 -40.30 54.35 18.15
CA PHE A 328 -39.44 53.57 19.03
C PHE A 328 -39.77 52.07 18.99
N VAL A 329 -38.80 51.24 19.35
CA VAL A 329 -38.93 49.78 19.43
C VAL A 329 -38.64 49.31 20.86
N PRO A 330 -39.61 48.74 21.60
CA PRO A 330 -39.36 48.12 22.89
C PRO A 330 -38.44 46.90 22.76
N LEU A 331 -37.30 46.96 23.46
CA LEU A 331 -36.36 45.85 23.62
C LEU A 331 -36.79 44.92 24.76
N SER A 332 -37.39 45.46 25.82
CA SER A 332 -37.97 44.69 26.91
C SER A 332 -39.07 45.46 27.63
N ILE A 333 -40.08 44.74 28.09
CA ILE A 333 -41.22 45.28 28.84
C ILE A 333 -41.40 44.44 30.12
N GLU A 334 -41.54 45.13 31.25
CA GLU A 334 -41.97 44.61 32.54
C GLU A 334 -43.43 45.02 32.77
N HIS A 335 -44.29 44.06 33.08
CA HIS A 335 -45.73 44.22 33.25
C HIS A 335 -46.13 43.93 34.70
N GLU A 336 -47.09 44.69 35.21
CA GLU A 336 -47.66 44.53 36.56
C GLU A 336 -49.15 44.88 36.51
N ALA A 337 -50.04 43.97 36.88
CA ALA A 337 -51.49 44.18 36.77
C ALA A 337 -52.29 43.49 37.88
N VAL A 338 -53.34 44.16 38.37
CA VAL A 338 -54.24 43.67 39.41
C VAL A 338 -55.67 43.61 38.86
N ASN A 339 -56.36 42.48 39.04
CA ASN A 339 -57.66 42.25 38.43
C ASN A 339 -58.79 43.03 39.13
N ASN A 340 -59.95 43.16 38.46
CA ASN A 340 -61.15 43.83 39.00
C ASN A 340 -61.95 42.91 39.96
N LEU A 341 -61.27 42.34 40.96
CA LEU A 341 -61.92 41.59 42.04
C LEU A 341 -62.76 42.53 42.92
N GLY A 342 -63.87 42.00 43.45
CA GLY A 342 -64.90 42.80 44.12
C GLY A 342 -64.41 43.62 45.33
N ALA A 343 -65.24 44.59 45.74
CA ALA A 343 -64.97 45.45 46.89
C ALA A 343 -64.62 44.64 48.15
N GLN A 344 -65.42 43.62 48.45
CA GLN A 344 -65.30 42.72 49.61
C GLN A 344 -64.05 41.84 49.57
N ILE A 345 -63.85 41.07 48.49
CA ILE A 345 -62.70 40.15 48.33
C ILE A 345 -61.37 40.90 48.54
N GLY A 346 -61.13 41.96 47.77
CA GLY A 346 -59.88 42.71 47.87
C GLY A 346 -59.79 43.67 49.08
N GLN A 347 -60.55 43.44 50.17
CA GLN A 347 -60.23 43.99 51.50
C GLN A 347 -59.49 42.97 52.38
N LEU A 348 -59.57 41.66 52.09
CA LEU A 348 -58.85 40.60 52.81
C LEU A 348 -57.34 40.58 52.48
N PHE A 349 -56.97 40.95 51.25
CA PHE A 349 -55.65 40.69 50.67
C PHE A 349 -54.77 41.94 50.47
N GLY A 350 -54.67 42.82 51.47
CA GLY A 350 -53.98 44.12 51.37
C GLY A 350 -52.45 44.05 51.16
N ARG A 351 -51.98 43.64 49.97
CA ARG A 351 -50.56 43.47 49.60
C ARG A 351 -50.28 43.84 48.12
N GLY A 352 -50.17 45.14 47.83
CA GLY A 352 -49.71 45.66 46.53
C GLY A 352 -49.59 47.19 46.52
N GLU A 353 -48.78 47.74 45.62
CA GLU A 353 -48.65 49.20 45.40
C GLU A 353 -49.67 49.74 44.38
N LEU A 354 -50.42 48.86 43.70
CA LEU A 354 -51.41 49.18 42.68
C LEU A 354 -52.84 48.96 43.19
N GLU A 355 -53.74 49.88 42.83
CA GLU A 355 -55.18 49.77 43.09
C GLU A 355 -55.85 48.73 42.16
N LYS A 356 -57.06 48.29 42.54
CA LYS A 356 -57.80 47.21 41.85
C LYS A 356 -58.14 47.60 40.41
N GLY A 357 -57.90 46.69 39.46
CA GLY A 357 -58.20 46.90 38.04
C GLY A 357 -57.12 47.68 37.26
N LEU A 358 -56.06 48.17 37.93
CA LEU A 358 -54.97 48.86 37.26
C LEU A 358 -54.01 47.88 36.57
N TYR A 359 -53.46 48.35 35.45
CA TYR A 359 -52.35 47.73 34.73
C TYR A 359 -51.24 48.77 34.60
N ARG A 360 -49.99 48.33 34.70
CA ARG A 360 -48.79 49.13 34.55
C ARG A 360 -47.76 48.39 33.72
N ASN A 361 -46.99 49.15 32.93
CA ASN A 361 -45.77 48.69 32.29
C ASN A 361 -44.57 49.59 32.64
N ARG A 362 -43.37 49.04 32.45
CA ARG A 362 -42.08 49.75 32.39
C ARG A 362 -41.29 49.14 31.24
N PHE A 363 -40.56 49.92 30.46
CA PHE A 363 -39.85 49.38 29.29
C PHE A 363 -38.53 50.07 29.00
N ILE A 364 -37.67 49.33 28.30
CA ILE A 364 -36.47 49.84 27.64
C ILE A 364 -36.69 49.70 26.14
N ALA A 365 -36.39 50.75 25.38
CA ALA A 365 -36.58 50.81 23.93
C ALA A 365 -35.39 51.47 23.23
N VAL A 366 -35.35 51.37 21.91
CA VAL A 366 -34.41 52.09 21.03
C VAL A 366 -35.16 52.94 20.00
N PRO A 367 -34.51 53.96 19.40
CA PRO A 367 -35.04 54.61 18.20
C PRO A 367 -35.28 53.61 17.07
N GLU A 368 -36.31 53.84 16.26
CA GLU A 368 -36.47 53.14 14.98
C GLU A 368 -35.20 53.26 14.12
N GLY A 369 -34.86 52.20 13.38
CA GLY A 369 -33.66 52.13 12.55
C GLY A 369 -32.36 51.83 13.31
N THR A 370 -32.41 51.67 14.64
CA THR A 370 -31.26 51.17 15.42
C THR A 370 -31.05 49.68 15.14
N PRO A 371 -29.86 49.22 14.70
CA PRO A 371 -29.56 47.79 14.55
C PRO A 371 -29.74 47.03 15.87
N ILE A 372 -30.56 45.97 15.86
CA ILE A 372 -30.83 45.15 17.06
C ILE A 372 -30.09 43.81 16.95
N VAL A 373 -28.88 43.78 17.50
CA VAL A 373 -28.00 42.59 17.53
C VAL A 373 -27.79 42.15 18.99
N PRO A 374 -27.87 40.85 19.31
CA PRO A 374 -27.70 40.37 20.68
C PRO A 374 -26.25 40.56 21.20
N PRO A 375 -26.05 40.63 22.52
CA PRO A 375 -24.72 40.55 23.11
C PRO A 375 -24.09 39.17 22.81
N HIS A 376 -22.91 39.18 22.18
CA HIS A 376 -22.12 37.97 21.90
C HIS A 376 -21.89 37.12 23.16
N ARG A 377 -22.23 35.82 23.09
CA ARG A 377 -21.95 34.82 24.13
C ARG A 377 -20.74 33.99 23.74
N ASP A 378 -19.81 33.80 24.66
CA ASP A 378 -18.60 33.01 24.41
C ASP A 378 -18.85 31.50 24.42
N ARG A 379 -17.94 30.76 23.76
CA ARG A 379 -18.01 29.30 23.63
C ARG A 379 -17.54 28.61 24.91
N PRO A 380 -18.14 27.47 25.32
CA PRO A 380 -17.63 26.69 26.44
C PRO A 380 -16.19 26.23 26.14
N THR A 381 -15.31 26.40 27.12
CA THR A 381 -13.90 26.03 27.01
C THR A 381 -13.71 24.56 27.40
N VAL A 382 -13.06 23.79 26.53
CA VAL A 382 -12.55 22.45 26.89
C VAL A 382 -11.27 22.63 27.70
N HIS A 383 -11.26 22.15 28.94
CA HIS A 383 -10.08 22.17 29.79
C HIS A 383 -9.24 20.90 29.58
N GLY A 384 -7.98 21.07 29.19
CA GLY A 384 -7.04 19.97 28.96
C GLY A 384 -7.25 19.24 27.63
N VAL A 385 -6.97 17.93 27.63
CA VAL A 385 -7.09 17.05 26.47
C VAL A 385 -8.19 15.99 26.71
N GLN A 386 -8.69 15.40 25.63
CA GLN A 386 -9.57 14.22 25.67
C GLN A 386 -8.91 13.08 24.88
N THR A 387 -9.40 11.84 25.01
CA THR A 387 -9.05 10.78 24.05
C THR A 387 -10.24 10.46 23.14
N ALA A 388 -9.92 9.97 21.94
CA ALA A 388 -10.87 9.53 20.94
C ALA A 388 -10.34 8.30 20.21
N ILE A 389 -11.22 7.54 19.56
CA ILE A 389 -10.84 6.42 18.70
C ILE A 389 -10.89 6.88 17.24
N VAL A 390 -9.88 6.52 16.47
CA VAL A 390 -9.83 6.77 15.01
C VAL A 390 -10.83 5.86 14.31
N VAL A 391 -11.71 6.46 13.49
CA VAL A 391 -12.72 5.77 12.67
C VAL A 391 -12.45 6.01 11.19
N GLY A 392 -13.05 5.21 10.31
CA GLY A 392 -12.76 5.26 8.88
C GLY A 392 -13.59 4.29 8.05
N GLU A 393 -13.14 4.04 6.83
CA GLU A 393 -13.82 3.13 5.89
C GLU A 393 -14.01 1.72 6.47
N PRO A 394 -15.19 1.08 6.27
CA PRO A 394 -15.41 -0.31 6.67
C PRO A 394 -14.33 -1.25 6.11
N GLY A 395 -13.63 -1.96 7.00
CA GLY A 395 -12.50 -2.85 6.64
C GLY A 395 -11.17 -2.14 6.37
N GLY A 396 -11.13 -0.81 6.23
CA GLY A 396 -9.91 -0.04 6.02
C GLY A 396 -9.10 0.13 7.31
N ARG A 397 -7.80 -0.19 7.27
CA ARG A 397 -6.87 0.09 8.40
C ARG A 397 -6.40 1.55 8.47
N VAL A 398 -6.50 2.28 7.36
CA VAL A 398 -6.09 3.69 7.22
C VAL A 398 -7.21 4.43 6.48
N SER A 399 -7.57 5.63 6.95
CA SER A 399 -8.61 6.47 6.35
C SER A 399 -8.28 7.95 6.55
N SER A 400 -7.10 8.33 6.05
CA SER A 400 -6.56 9.70 6.12
C SER A 400 -6.85 10.50 4.84
N THR A 401 -6.95 11.83 4.96
CA THR A 401 -7.08 12.73 3.80
C THR A 401 -5.71 13.19 3.27
N ARG A 402 -5.72 13.90 2.12
CA ARG A 402 -4.56 14.59 1.53
C ARG A 402 -3.79 15.45 2.55
N ASP A 403 -4.49 16.05 3.50
CA ASP A 403 -3.95 17.07 4.42
C ASP A 403 -3.51 16.47 5.78
N HIS A 404 -3.17 15.18 5.79
CA HIS A 404 -2.77 14.41 6.98
C HIS A 404 -3.78 14.51 8.14
N GLN A 405 -5.06 14.42 7.79
CA GLN A 405 -6.17 14.41 8.75
C GLN A 405 -6.77 13.02 8.86
N VAL A 406 -7.28 12.66 10.04
CA VAL A 406 -8.02 11.40 10.29
C VAL A 406 -9.41 11.72 10.83
N ARG A 407 -10.35 10.78 10.72
CA ARG A 407 -11.66 10.90 11.39
C ARG A 407 -11.61 10.27 12.77
N ILE A 408 -12.29 10.87 13.74
CA ILE A 408 -12.35 10.37 15.12
C ILE A 408 -13.78 10.25 15.63
N GLN A 409 -13.96 9.46 16.70
CA GLN A 409 -15.17 9.38 17.50
C GLN A 409 -14.79 9.44 18.98
N PHE A 410 -15.37 10.37 19.73
CA PHE A 410 -15.18 10.51 21.17
C PHE A 410 -16.06 9.52 21.96
N PRO A 411 -15.64 9.06 23.17
CA PRO A 411 -16.42 8.13 23.99
C PRO A 411 -17.82 8.61 24.40
N TRP A 412 -18.04 9.93 24.45
CA TRP A 412 -19.32 10.54 24.81
C TRP A 412 -20.28 10.70 23.62
N MET A 413 -19.87 10.34 22.40
CA MET A 413 -20.74 10.40 21.23
C MET A 413 -21.71 9.22 21.21
N ARG A 414 -22.95 9.46 20.75
CA ARG A 414 -24.06 8.51 20.75
C ARG A 414 -24.82 8.53 19.42
N GLY A 415 -25.46 7.42 19.05
CA GLY A 415 -26.09 7.22 17.74
C GLY A 415 -26.09 5.76 17.28
N VAL A 416 -26.18 5.52 15.97
CA VAL A 416 -26.37 4.16 15.41
C VAL A 416 -25.20 3.18 15.61
N ALA A 417 -23.97 3.66 15.82
CA ALA A 417 -22.79 2.84 16.09
C ALA A 417 -21.81 3.56 17.03
N PRO A 418 -22.11 3.59 18.34
CA PRO A 418 -21.23 4.18 19.35
C PRO A 418 -19.97 3.32 19.53
N LEU A 419 -18.97 3.88 20.22
CA LEU A 419 -17.83 3.08 20.68
C LEU A 419 -18.30 2.00 21.68
N PRO A 420 -17.56 0.89 21.87
CA PRO A 420 -17.98 -0.19 22.77
C PRO A 420 -18.29 0.31 24.19
N GLY A 421 -19.55 0.13 24.61
CA GLY A 421 -20.08 0.62 25.90
C GLY A 421 -20.73 2.01 25.86
N GLY A 422 -20.69 2.71 24.73
CA GLY A 422 -21.40 3.98 24.51
C GLY A 422 -22.90 3.81 24.21
N LEU A 423 -23.62 4.93 24.14
CA LEU A 423 -25.08 4.96 24.04
C LEU A 423 -25.58 4.89 22.60
N THR A 424 -26.65 4.12 22.37
CA THR A 424 -27.35 4.02 21.07
C THR A 424 -28.53 4.99 20.91
N ASP A 425 -28.94 5.65 22.00
CA ASP A 425 -29.79 6.84 21.95
C ASP A 425 -29.11 7.92 21.08
N THR A 426 -29.88 8.58 20.22
CA THR A 426 -29.39 9.54 19.22
C THR A 426 -29.27 10.97 19.76
N ALA A 427 -29.65 11.21 21.02
CA ALA A 427 -30.10 12.50 21.56
C ALA A 427 -31.40 13.00 20.94
N SER A 428 -31.44 13.10 19.61
CA SER A 428 -32.37 13.92 18.86
C SER A 428 -33.39 13.10 18.08
N ARG A 429 -34.63 13.59 18.06
CA ARG A 429 -35.72 13.15 17.19
C ARG A 429 -35.52 13.63 15.76
N SER A 430 -34.94 14.82 15.58
CA SER A 430 -34.61 15.42 14.28
C SER A 430 -33.34 14.86 13.63
N ASN A 431 -32.43 14.28 14.41
CA ASN A 431 -31.31 13.48 13.91
C ASN A 431 -31.39 12.02 14.41
N PRO A 432 -32.19 11.16 13.76
CA PRO A 432 -32.33 9.75 14.14
C PRO A 432 -31.13 8.86 13.77
N ALA A 433 -30.05 9.42 13.20
CA ALA A 433 -28.76 8.73 13.08
C ALA A 433 -27.85 8.98 14.32
N GLY A 434 -28.13 10.04 15.08
CA GLY A 434 -27.22 10.59 16.09
C GLY A 434 -25.94 11.14 15.45
N HIS A 435 -24.86 11.19 16.23
CA HIS A 435 -23.56 11.66 15.76
C HIS A 435 -22.43 10.64 15.95
N ALA A 436 -22.72 9.42 16.41
CA ALA A 436 -21.78 8.30 16.43
C ALA A 436 -22.12 7.25 15.35
N PRO A 437 -21.60 7.38 14.11
CA PRO A 437 -21.78 6.40 13.05
C PRO A 437 -20.68 5.31 13.01
N GLY A 438 -19.63 5.42 13.83
CA GLY A 438 -18.58 4.40 13.98
C GLY A 438 -17.62 4.23 12.79
N ASP A 439 -17.80 4.99 11.70
CA ASP A 439 -17.13 4.79 10.42
C ASP A 439 -16.73 6.14 9.75
N HIS A 440 -16.47 6.12 8.44
CA HIS A 440 -16.10 7.30 7.65
C HIS A 440 -17.13 8.44 7.68
N ARG A 441 -18.37 8.18 8.12
CA ARG A 441 -19.44 9.19 8.21
C ARG A 441 -19.29 10.07 9.45
N SER A 442 -18.34 9.79 10.35
CA SER A 442 -17.99 10.74 11.40
C SER A 442 -17.40 12.00 10.76
N GLY A 443 -18.14 13.11 10.86
CA GLY A 443 -17.72 14.42 10.35
C GLY A 443 -16.57 15.07 11.14
N ILE A 444 -16.11 14.45 12.22
CA ILE A 444 -15.01 14.98 13.05
C ILE A 444 -13.67 14.64 12.39
N LEU A 445 -13.34 15.38 11.35
CA LEU A 445 -12.09 15.30 10.59
C LEU A 445 -11.03 16.22 11.21
N VAL A 446 -9.94 15.64 11.72
CA VAL A 446 -8.98 16.34 12.59
C VAL A 446 -7.54 16.23 12.07
N ARG A 447 -6.79 17.33 12.17
CA ARG A 447 -5.35 17.35 11.86
C ARG A 447 -4.57 16.49 12.86
N VAL A 448 -3.50 15.85 12.39
CA VAL A 448 -2.54 15.11 13.21
C VAL A 448 -1.27 15.94 13.38
N ALA A 449 -0.81 16.10 14.62
CA ALA A 449 0.49 16.69 14.93
C ALA A 449 1.61 15.66 14.71
N GLU A 450 2.69 16.11 14.07
CA GLU A 450 3.88 15.32 13.75
C GLU A 450 5.12 15.93 14.42
N GLN A 451 6.14 15.13 14.69
CA GLN A 451 7.38 15.60 15.33
C GLN A 451 8.15 16.62 14.47
N ALA A 452 8.03 16.51 13.15
CA ALA A 452 8.54 17.47 12.18
C ALA A 452 7.58 17.54 11.00
N ALA A 453 7.19 18.75 10.59
CA ALA A 453 6.34 18.99 9.42
C ALA A 453 6.70 20.35 8.79
N GLY A 454 6.79 20.38 7.46
CA GLY A 454 7.08 21.58 6.68
C GLY A 454 6.74 21.40 5.20
N PRO A 455 7.03 22.39 4.34
CA PRO A 455 6.67 22.35 2.92
C PRO A 455 7.28 21.15 2.18
N ASN A 456 6.46 20.11 1.97
CA ASN A 456 6.83 18.83 1.36
C ASN A 456 8.00 18.09 2.06
N PHE A 457 8.15 18.24 3.38
CA PHE A 457 9.06 17.42 4.20
C PHE A 457 8.51 17.21 5.62
N GLY A 458 8.92 16.13 6.29
CA GLY A 458 8.53 15.85 7.67
C GLY A 458 8.31 14.36 7.95
N HIS A 459 7.61 14.09 9.03
CA HIS A 459 7.12 12.76 9.41
C HIS A 459 5.65 12.59 8.95
N ALA A 460 5.21 11.33 8.79
CA ALA A 460 3.85 11.02 8.32
C ALA A 460 3.35 9.69 8.92
N PHE A 461 3.04 9.69 10.21
CA PHE A 461 2.57 8.53 10.98
C PHE A 461 1.06 8.58 11.21
N ALA A 462 0.30 8.52 10.12
CA ALA A 462 -1.17 8.58 10.13
C ALA A 462 -1.77 7.53 11.09
N PRO A 463 -2.51 7.95 12.13
CA PRO A 463 -3.17 7.05 13.06
C PRO A 463 -4.11 6.07 12.34
N ARG A 464 -4.03 4.79 12.72
CA ARG A 464 -4.83 3.72 12.10
C ARG A 464 -6.23 3.64 12.71
N VAL A 465 -7.20 3.16 11.92
CA VAL A 465 -8.56 2.89 12.39
C VAL A 465 -8.52 1.93 13.59
N GLY A 466 -9.17 2.30 14.68
CA GLY A 466 -9.12 1.61 15.97
C GLY A 466 -7.99 2.02 16.92
N ALA A 467 -7.07 2.92 16.53
CA ALA A 467 -6.09 3.50 17.43
C ALA A 467 -6.73 4.52 18.39
N GLU A 468 -6.21 4.62 19.62
CA GLU A 468 -6.56 5.68 20.57
C GLU A 468 -5.62 6.88 20.40
N VAL A 469 -6.22 8.06 20.21
CA VAL A 469 -5.52 9.33 19.99
C VAL A 469 -5.84 10.33 21.10
N VAL A 470 -4.83 11.09 21.51
CA VAL A 470 -4.97 12.23 22.43
C VAL A 470 -5.33 13.46 21.60
N VAL A 471 -6.43 14.12 21.95
CA VAL A 471 -6.99 15.26 21.23
C VAL A 471 -6.91 16.51 22.10
N GLY A 472 -6.17 17.51 21.61
CA GLY A 472 -6.18 18.88 22.11
C GLY A 472 -7.16 19.75 21.33
N PHE A 473 -7.43 20.96 21.84
CA PHE A 473 -8.40 21.89 21.27
C PHE A 473 -7.77 23.28 21.18
N GLU A 474 -7.73 23.88 19.98
CA GLU A 474 -7.07 25.18 19.78
C GLU A 474 -7.78 26.27 20.59
N SER A 475 -7.06 26.96 21.50
CA SER A 475 -7.64 27.87 22.50
C SER A 475 -8.76 27.25 23.37
N GLY A 476 -8.80 25.93 23.52
CA GLY A 476 -9.88 25.21 24.21
C GLY A 476 -11.22 25.17 23.45
N ASN A 477 -11.24 25.56 22.17
CA ASN A 477 -12.43 25.58 21.33
C ASN A 477 -12.84 24.16 20.91
N ILE A 478 -14.03 23.70 21.34
CA ILE A 478 -14.59 22.38 20.95
C ILE A 478 -14.68 22.20 19.42
N ASP A 479 -14.85 23.29 18.65
CA ASP A 479 -14.94 23.23 17.19
C ASP A 479 -13.58 23.00 16.49
N ALA A 480 -12.45 23.10 17.22
CA ALA A 480 -11.09 23.01 16.67
C ALA A 480 -10.22 21.89 17.33
N PRO A 481 -10.63 20.62 17.25
CA PRO A 481 -9.83 19.48 17.71
C PRO A 481 -8.60 19.19 16.82
N VAL A 482 -7.49 18.83 17.46
CA VAL A 482 -6.22 18.41 16.83
C VAL A 482 -5.67 17.20 17.59
N VAL A 483 -5.29 16.14 16.87
CA VAL A 483 -4.59 14.98 17.46
C VAL A 483 -3.16 15.38 17.81
N LEU A 484 -2.81 15.28 19.09
CA LEU A 484 -1.47 15.60 19.62
C LEU A 484 -0.55 14.38 19.67
N GLY A 485 -1.11 13.17 19.60
CA GLY A 485 -0.35 11.92 19.65
C GLY A 485 -1.25 10.69 19.76
N GLN A 486 -0.63 9.51 19.78
CA GLN A 486 -1.28 8.21 19.97
C GLN A 486 -0.87 7.62 21.33
N VAL A 487 -1.75 6.83 21.96
CA VAL A 487 -1.48 6.16 23.23
C VAL A 487 -1.77 4.67 23.15
N TYR A 488 -1.03 3.88 23.94
CA TYR A 488 -1.29 2.47 24.15
C TYR A 488 -2.24 2.29 25.35
N GLY A 489 -3.21 1.39 25.21
CA GLY A 489 -4.26 1.20 26.21
C GLY A 489 -5.18 0.03 25.88
N GLY A 490 -5.63 -0.69 26.91
CA GLY A 490 -6.63 -1.76 26.82
C GLY A 490 -6.30 -2.86 25.80
N ARG A 491 -6.84 -2.72 24.58
CA ARG A 491 -6.67 -3.66 23.46
C ARG A 491 -5.39 -3.43 22.64
N VAL A 492 -4.76 -2.26 22.73
CA VAL A 492 -3.58 -1.87 21.93
C VAL A 492 -2.34 -1.85 22.82
N ARG A 493 -1.43 -2.82 22.64
CA ARG A 493 -0.18 -2.94 23.41
C ARG A 493 1.01 -2.30 22.66
N PRO A 494 2.05 -1.82 23.38
CA PRO A 494 3.33 -1.47 22.76
C PRO A 494 3.98 -2.67 22.04
N PRO A 495 4.70 -2.47 20.91
CA PRO A 495 5.32 -3.56 20.15
C PRO A 495 6.43 -4.27 20.93
N PHE A 496 7.09 -3.57 21.87
CA PHE A 496 8.16 -4.09 22.73
C PHE A 496 7.72 -4.07 24.21
N SER A 497 6.45 -4.41 24.48
CA SER A 497 5.87 -4.39 25.82
C SER A 497 6.63 -5.29 26.81
N ALA A 498 7.07 -4.71 27.93
CA ALA A 498 8.00 -5.33 28.87
C ALA A 498 7.79 -4.76 30.29
N GLY A 499 8.37 -5.40 31.31
CA GLY A 499 8.18 -5.04 32.71
C GLY A 499 6.98 -5.77 33.36
N GLU A 500 6.42 -5.19 34.43
CA GLU A 500 5.35 -5.80 35.20
C GLU A 500 4.11 -6.09 34.33
N GLY A 501 3.59 -7.32 34.42
CA GLY A 501 2.45 -7.77 33.61
C GLY A 501 2.76 -8.10 32.15
N SER A 502 4.05 -8.15 31.75
CA SER A 502 4.48 -8.66 30.44
C SER A 502 5.20 -10.01 30.56
N ASP A 503 5.04 -10.85 29.54
CA ASP A 503 5.73 -12.14 29.38
C ASP A 503 7.20 -11.98 28.93
N ALA A 504 7.65 -10.74 28.69
CA ALA A 504 8.96 -10.43 28.11
C ALA A 504 10.15 -10.71 29.06
N ASN A 505 11.19 -11.37 28.56
CA ASN A 505 12.40 -11.73 29.34
C ASN A 505 13.42 -10.59 29.51
N HIS A 506 12.98 -9.33 29.50
CA HIS A 506 13.82 -8.15 29.69
C HIS A 506 13.00 -7.01 30.32
N SER A 507 13.66 -6.08 31.00
CA SER A 507 13.00 -4.99 31.75
C SER A 507 12.70 -3.75 30.90
N GLY A 508 12.45 -3.91 29.60
CA GLY A 508 12.23 -2.79 28.67
C GLY A 508 13.47 -2.26 27.94
N SER A 509 14.57 -3.03 27.88
CA SER A 509 15.79 -2.67 27.12
C SER A 509 15.63 -2.49 25.60
N LEU A 510 14.45 -2.74 25.03
CA LEU A 510 14.23 -2.71 23.57
C LEU A 510 13.51 -1.42 23.18
N THR A 511 14.22 -0.55 22.47
CA THR A 511 13.75 0.74 21.97
C THR A 511 13.68 0.73 20.45
N GLY A 512 12.68 1.38 19.84
CA GLY A 512 12.65 1.57 18.39
C GLY A 512 11.25 1.66 17.79
N LEU A 513 11.11 1.19 16.55
CA LEU A 513 9.90 1.32 15.75
C LEU A 513 9.56 -0.02 15.07
N GLN A 514 8.30 -0.45 15.18
CA GLN A 514 7.78 -1.60 14.44
C GLN A 514 6.52 -1.19 13.69
N THR A 515 6.50 -1.41 12.38
CA THR A 515 5.32 -1.22 11.53
C THR A 515 4.54 -2.53 11.38
N GLN A 516 3.30 -2.38 10.92
CA GLN A 516 2.43 -3.47 10.50
C GLN A 516 2.07 -3.21 9.03
N THR A 517 1.92 -4.25 8.23
CA THR A 517 1.40 -4.14 6.85
C THR A 517 -0.10 -3.73 6.86
N LEU A 518 -0.71 -3.54 5.69
CA LEU A 518 -2.12 -3.13 5.59
C LEU A 518 -3.10 -4.32 5.68
N ASP A 519 -2.67 -5.52 5.30
CA ASP A 519 -3.37 -6.77 5.57
C ASP A 519 -3.28 -7.16 7.06
N GLY A 520 -2.21 -6.78 7.77
CA GLY A 520 -2.13 -6.81 9.24
C GLY A 520 -0.95 -7.59 9.83
N GLN A 521 -0.02 -8.06 9.01
CA GLN A 521 1.17 -8.80 9.44
C GLN A 521 2.27 -7.87 9.98
N PRO A 522 3.28 -8.39 10.71
CA PRO A 522 4.48 -7.63 11.04
C PRO A 522 5.19 -7.11 9.78
N GLY A 523 5.46 -5.81 9.74
CA GLY A 523 6.12 -5.14 8.61
C GLY A 523 7.62 -5.01 8.81
N SER A 524 8.11 -3.77 8.85
CA SER A 524 9.49 -3.44 9.15
C SER A 524 9.69 -3.20 10.65
N ARG A 525 10.85 -3.59 11.18
CA ARG A 525 11.25 -3.38 12.58
C ARG A 525 12.64 -2.75 12.62
N TRP A 526 12.79 -1.64 13.32
CA TRP A 526 14.06 -1.09 13.77
C TRP A 526 14.12 -1.21 15.29
N VAL A 527 15.15 -1.85 15.82
CA VAL A 527 15.36 -2.05 17.27
C VAL A 527 16.78 -1.69 17.66
N MET A 528 16.89 -0.98 18.78
CA MET A 528 18.07 -0.85 19.63
C MET A 528 17.83 -1.70 20.88
N ASP A 529 18.86 -2.39 21.37
CA ASP A 529 18.81 -3.17 22.61
C ASP A 529 19.86 -2.66 23.58
N ASP A 530 19.44 -1.88 24.57
CA ASP A 530 20.31 -1.26 25.59
C ASP A 530 20.62 -2.23 26.75
N ALA A 531 20.52 -3.54 26.51
CA ALA A 531 20.85 -4.56 27.48
C ALA A 531 22.35 -4.51 27.83
N ALA A 532 22.64 -4.41 29.14
CA ALA A 532 24.00 -4.26 29.65
C ALA A 532 24.92 -5.38 29.16
N GLY A 533 26.02 -5.00 28.49
CA GLY A 533 26.99 -5.95 27.91
C GLY A 533 26.49 -6.70 26.67
N GLN A 534 25.33 -6.34 26.09
CA GLN A 534 24.73 -7.01 24.92
C GLN A 534 24.13 -6.02 23.91
N LEU A 535 24.78 -4.87 23.72
CA LEU A 535 24.31 -3.80 22.85
C LEU A 535 24.19 -4.26 21.38
N ARG A 536 23.03 -4.02 20.76
CA ARG A 536 22.83 -4.31 19.33
C ARG A 536 21.86 -3.35 18.65
N HIS A 537 22.01 -3.25 17.33
CA HIS A 537 21.03 -2.64 16.43
C HIS A 537 20.56 -3.69 15.42
N GLU A 538 19.25 -3.77 15.15
CA GLU A 538 18.70 -4.55 14.03
C GLU A 538 17.76 -3.67 13.19
N LEU A 539 18.01 -3.63 11.88
CA LEU A 539 17.07 -3.19 10.85
C LEU A 539 16.51 -4.42 10.15
N ASN A 540 15.20 -4.62 10.21
CA ASN A 540 14.51 -5.84 9.80
C ASN A 540 13.27 -5.52 8.96
N ASN A 541 12.94 -6.38 8.01
CA ASN A 541 11.73 -6.37 7.20
C ASN A 541 11.29 -7.83 6.96
N SER A 542 10.02 -8.13 7.20
CA SER A 542 9.44 -9.47 7.01
C SER A 542 9.58 -9.99 5.57
N THR A 543 9.63 -9.12 4.55
CA THR A 543 9.90 -9.51 3.16
C THR A 543 11.24 -10.26 3.03
N ALA A 544 11.17 -11.53 2.63
CA ALA A 544 12.32 -12.45 2.54
C ALA A 544 13.15 -12.61 3.83
N GLY A 545 12.55 -12.37 5.01
CA GLY A 545 13.25 -12.45 6.31
C GLY A 545 14.43 -11.48 6.42
N THR A 546 14.33 -10.33 5.76
CA THR A 546 15.42 -9.38 5.53
C THR A 546 15.88 -8.73 6.83
N ARG A 547 17.17 -8.84 7.16
CA ARG A 547 17.81 -8.01 8.18
C ARG A 547 19.22 -7.51 7.85
N LEU A 548 19.60 -6.46 8.55
CA LEU A 548 20.96 -6.01 8.84
C LEU A 548 21.05 -5.86 10.38
N ALA A 549 21.94 -6.62 11.01
CA ALA A 549 22.18 -6.57 12.45
C ALA A 549 23.64 -6.19 12.73
N GLN A 550 23.88 -5.45 13.83
CA GLN A 550 25.20 -4.97 14.26
C GLN A 550 25.32 -5.05 15.79
N GLY A 551 26.52 -5.37 16.29
CA GLY A 551 26.79 -5.55 17.72
C GLY A 551 26.58 -7.00 18.13
N TYR A 552 25.88 -7.24 19.24
CA TYR A 552 25.54 -8.59 19.68
C TYR A 552 24.40 -9.17 18.81
N LEU A 553 24.71 -10.19 18.02
CA LEU A 553 23.72 -10.86 17.18
C LEU A 553 22.85 -11.76 18.07
N ILE A 554 21.66 -11.26 18.43
CA ILE A 554 20.70 -11.96 19.29
C ILE A 554 19.39 -12.10 18.52
N ASP A 555 18.80 -13.31 18.50
CA ASP A 555 17.49 -13.54 17.89
C ASP A 555 16.38 -12.77 18.63
N GLN A 556 15.27 -12.41 17.96
CA GLN A 556 14.18 -11.70 18.63
C GLN A 556 12.81 -12.02 18.06
N GLN A 557 11.99 -12.67 18.89
CA GLN A 557 10.64 -13.13 18.59
C GLN A 557 9.64 -12.26 19.35
N GLY A 558 9.07 -11.28 18.67
CA GLY A 558 8.25 -10.23 19.30
C GLY A 558 9.03 -9.44 20.35
N THR A 559 8.61 -9.56 21.61
CA THR A 559 9.23 -8.96 22.80
C THR A 559 10.38 -9.79 23.38
N MET A 560 10.54 -11.06 22.98
CA MET A 560 11.51 -11.97 23.59
C MET A 560 12.90 -11.84 22.97
N ARG A 561 13.92 -11.64 23.83
CA ARG A 561 15.34 -11.74 23.49
C ARG A 561 15.71 -13.24 23.44
N GLY A 562 16.04 -13.73 22.25
CA GLY A 562 16.32 -15.14 21.98
C GLY A 562 17.78 -15.53 22.20
N ALA A 563 18.23 -16.55 21.46
CA ALA A 563 19.61 -17.04 21.54
C ALA A 563 20.63 -16.02 21.03
N TYR A 564 21.80 -16.00 21.67
CA TYR A 564 23.01 -15.35 21.14
C TYR A 564 23.58 -16.16 19.96
N ARG A 565 24.01 -15.46 18.91
CA ARG A 565 24.40 -16.01 17.60
C ARG A 565 25.80 -15.56 17.15
N GLY A 566 26.50 -14.74 17.93
CA GLY A 566 27.79 -14.16 17.60
C GLY A 566 27.82 -12.63 17.69
N GLU A 567 28.92 -12.03 17.27
CA GLU A 567 29.16 -10.59 17.34
C GLU A 567 29.65 -10.03 16.00
N GLY A 568 29.69 -8.70 15.86
CA GLY A 568 30.11 -8.01 14.63
C GLY A 568 28.93 -7.49 13.84
N PHE A 569 28.72 -8.00 12.62
CA PHE A 569 27.56 -7.64 11.79
C PHE A 569 27.03 -8.84 10.97
N GLU A 570 25.73 -8.87 10.73
CA GLU A 570 25.07 -9.86 9.87
C GLU A 570 24.13 -9.18 8.86
N LEU A 571 24.31 -9.51 7.58
CA LEU A 571 23.36 -9.19 6.51
C LEU A 571 22.69 -10.51 6.09
N ALA A 572 21.49 -10.76 6.60
CA ALA A 572 20.79 -12.06 6.49
C ALA A 572 19.30 -11.91 6.12
N THR A 573 18.68 -13.05 5.80
CA THR A 573 17.55 -13.21 4.89
C THR A 573 17.52 -14.67 4.39
N GLN A 574 16.43 -15.07 3.74
CA GLN A 574 16.31 -16.38 3.11
C GLN A 574 16.81 -16.27 1.66
N GLY A 575 18.12 -16.03 1.44
CA GLY A 575 18.69 -15.27 0.28
C GLY A 575 19.25 -16.00 -0.96
N TRP A 576 19.90 -15.45 -2.02
CA TRP A 576 20.37 -14.17 -2.68
C TRP A 576 21.50 -13.14 -2.21
N GLY A 577 22.82 -13.21 -2.53
CA GLY A 577 23.78 -12.02 -2.45
C GLY A 577 24.84 -11.55 -3.52
N VAL A 578 24.57 -10.58 -4.44
CA VAL A 578 25.52 -9.67 -5.18
C VAL A 578 25.87 -8.51 -4.27
N VAL A 579 27.14 -8.19 -4.16
CA VAL A 579 27.58 -6.83 -3.85
C VAL A 579 27.94 -6.16 -5.17
N ARG A 580 27.42 -4.97 -5.47
CA ARG A 580 27.77 -4.22 -6.69
C ARG A 580 28.49 -2.91 -6.32
N ALA A 581 29.73 -2.77 -6.76
CA ALA A 581 30.49 -1.53 -6.64
C ALA A 581 31.21 -1.23 -7.97
N GLY A 582 30.82 -0.14 -8.64
CA GLY A 582 31.36 0.23 -9.96
C GLY A 582 32.83 0.66 -9.97
N ALA A 583 33.42 0.88 -8.80
CA ALA A 583 34.85 1.17 -8.61
C ALA A 583 35.67 -0.06 -8.13
N GLY A 584 35.04 -1.24 -8.06
CA GLY A 584 35.66 -2.46 -7.54
C GLY A 584 35.24 -2.82 -6.10
N VAL A 585 35.61 -4.03 -5.68
CA VAL A 585 35.29 -4.64 -4.38
C VAL A 585 36.56 -5.22 -3.78
N LEU A 586 36.82 -4.93 -2.50
CA LEU A 586 37.83 -5.61 -1.68
C LEU A 586 37.12 -6.58 -0.72
N VAL A 587 37.57 -7.84 -0.71
CA VAL A 587 37.18 -8.84 0.28
C VAL A 587 38.45 -9.26 1.02
N SER A 588 38.55 -8.88 2.29
CA SER A 588 39.76 -8.98 3.10
C SER A 588 39.46 -9.58 4.47
N SER A 589 40.40 -10.36 5.00
CA SER A 589 40.49 -10.74 6.42
C SER A 589 41.69 -10.12 7.14
N THR A 590 42.47 -9.26 6.48
CA THR A 590 43.63 -8.56 7.06
C THR A 590 43.17 -7.47 8.02
N ALA A 591 43.49 -7.63 9.31
CA ALA A 591 42.96 -6.79 10.38
C ALA A 591 43.65 -5.41 10.47
N ARG A 592 42.95 -4.34 10.07
CA ARG A 592 43.35 -2.94 10.30
C ARG A 592 42.93 -2.50 11.73
N GLN A 593 43.82 -2.63 12.72
CA GLN A 593 43.53 -2.22 14.10
C GLN A 593 43.07 -0.75 14.17
N PHE A 594 41.99 -0.48 14.91
CA PHE A 594 41.37 0.84 15.11
C PHE A 594 41.04 1.65 13.83
N GLY A 595 41.03 1.01 12.64
CA GLY A 595 40.91 1.74 11.37
C GLY A 595 42.13 2.61 11.05
N ALA A 596 43.34 2.19 11.45
CA ALA A 596 44.58 2.94 11.28
C ALA A 596 45.05 3.15 9.82
N SER A 597 44.28 2.72 8.82
CA SER A 597 44.48 3.04 7.41
C SER A 597 43.12 3.12 6.68
N THR A 598 43.12 3.49 5.40
CA THR A 598 41.90 3.70 4.62
C THR A 598 41.21 2.38 4.25
N GLN A 599 39.93 2.46 3.84
CA GLN A 599 39.13 1.28 3.48
C GLN A 599 39.69 0.48 2.30
N MET A 600 40.50 1.10 1.43
CA MET A 600 41.05 0.50 0.21
C MET A 600 42.57 0.30 0.27
N ASP A 601 43.20 0.45 1.44
CA ASP A 601 44.62 0.15 1.61
C ASP A 601 44.88 -1.35 1.47
N VAL A 602 45.71 -1.70 0.49
CA VAL A 602 46.11 -3.06 0.10
C VAL A 602 47.63 -3.18 -0.07
N ALA A 603 48.43 -2.27 0.49
CA ALA A 603 49.88 -2.19 0.26
C ALA A 603 50.61 -3.53 0.52
N GLU A 604 50.26 -4.25 1.58
CA GLU A 604 50.82 -5.55 1.95
C GLU A 604 50.43 -6.70 1.01
N ARG A 605 49.49 -6.48 0.08
CA ARG A 605 49.10 -7.40 -1.00
C ARG A 605 49.69 -7.00 -2.34
N VAL A 606 49.88 -5.71 -2.58
CA VAL A 606 50.60 -5.19 -3.75
C VAL A 606 52.02 -5.78 -3.81
N GLU A 607 52.75 -5.82 -2.69
CA GLU A 607 54.09 -6.42 -2.67
C GLU A 607 54.08 -7.94 -2.91
N GLN A 608 53.10 -8.68 -2.35
CA GLN A 608 52.96 -10.13 -2.60
C GLN A 608 52.64 -10.42 -4.08
N LEU A 609 51.84 -9.56 -4.72
CA LEU A 609 51.54 -9.69 -6.16
C LEU A 609 52.75 -9.35 -7.04
N LYS A 610 53.63 -8.42 -6.62
CA LYS A 610 54.92 -8.14 -7.29
C LYS A 610 55.86 -9.36 -7.21
N ASP A 611 55.93 -10.03 -6.06
CA ASP A 611 56.70 -11.26 -5.91
C ASP A 611 56.13 -12.41 -6.78
N ALA A 612 54.81 -12.52 -6.91
CA ALA A 612 54.17 -13.48 -7.80
C ALA A 612 54.41 -13.17 -9.30
N GLU A 613 54.33 -11.90 -9.70
CA GLU A 613 54.68 -11.44 -11.04
C GLU A 613 56.12 -11.81 -11.38
N LYS A 614 57.07 -11.53 -10.48
CA LYS A 614 58.48 -11.89 -10.65
C LYS A 614 58.66 -13.40 -10.89
N THR A 615 58.00 -14.26 -10.09
CA THR A 615 58.05 -15.72 -10.30
C THR A 615 57.56 -16.12 -11.69
N ALA A 616 56.45 -15.53 -12.15
CA ALA A 616 55.89 -15.82 -13.47
C ALA A 616 56.79 -15.32 -14.63
N GLN A 617 57.47 -14.18 -14.47
CA GLN A 617 58.46 -13.67 -15.43
C GLN A 617 59.76 -14.50 -15.47
N GLU A 618 60.20 -15.05 -14.33
CA GLU A 618 61.39 -15.91 -14.26
C GLU A 618 61.13 -17.28 -14.90
N LEU A 619 59.95 -17.85 -14.69
CA LEU A 619 59.49 -19.08 -15.36
C LEU A 619 59.33 -18.89 -16.87
N ASP A 620 58.71 -17.79 -17.31
CA ASP A 620 58.56 -17.44 -18.73
C ASP A 620 59.90 -17.32 -19.46
N ARG A 621 60.88 -16.65 -18.84
CA ARG A 621 62.24 -16.51 -19.38
C ARG A 621 62.96 -17.87 -19.51
N ALA A 622 62.74 -18.78 -18.56
CA ALA A 622 63.30 -20.13 -18.62
C ALA A 622 62.63 -20.98 -19.73
N ALA A 623 61.30 -20.92 -19.81
CA ALA A 623 60.51 -21.63 -20.82
C ALA A 623 60.86 -21.18 -22.24
N THR A 624 60.79 -19.87 -22.51
CA THR A 624 61.12 -19.30 -23.83
C THR A 624 62.59 -19.50 -24.21
N GLY A 625 63.52 -19.44 -23.24
CA GLY A 625 64.92 -19.79 -23.43
C GLY A 625 65.17 -21.26 -23.81
N ALA A 626 64.24 -22.15 -23.44
CA ALA A 626 64.22 -23.56 -23.81
C ALA A 626 63.31 -23.86 -25.03
N LEU A 627 62.91 -22.83 -25.79
CA LEU A 627 62.01 -22.92 -26.95
C LEU A 627 60.59 -23.43 -26.64
N ALA A 628 60.17 -23.40 -25.38
CA ALA A 628 58.78 -23.63 -24.98
C ALA A 628 57.90 -22.38 -25.21
N VAL A 629 56.58 -22.55 -25.16
CA VAL A 629 55.60 -21.46 -25.39
C VAL A 629 55.62 -20.48 -24.22
N GLY A 630 55.73 -19.18 -24.52
CA GLY A 630 55.82 -18.10 -23.52
C GLY A 630 54.48 -17.73 -22.85
N LEU A 631 54.57 -17.21 -21.63
CA LEU A 631 53.46 -16.90 -20.74
C LEU A 631 52.93 -15.48 -21.00
N SER A 632 52.28 -15.27 -22.15
CA SER A 632 51.76 -13.96 -22.59
C SER A 632 50.81 -13.26 -21.60
N ALA A 633 50.17 -14.02 -20.70
CA ALA A 633 49.32 -13.50 -19.63
C ALA A 633 50.06 -12.62 -18.60
N ASN A 634 51.40 -12.67 -18.53
CA ASN A 634 52.21 -11.88 -17.60
C ASN A 634 51.92 -10.37 -17.69
N ALA A 635 51.73 -9.82 -18.89
CA ALA A 635 51.46 -8.39 -19.08
C ALA A 635 50.15 -7.92 -18.41
N ALA A 636 49.12 -8.77 -18.40
CA ALA A 636 47.84 -8.43 -17.76
C ALA A 636 47.95 -8.40 -16.22
N LEU A 637 48.89 -9.15 -15.63
CA LEU A 637 49.22 -9.06 -14.21
C LEU A 637 49.94 -7.74 -13.88
N THR A 638 50.90 -7.32 -14.71
CA THR A 638 51.60 -6.02 -14.60
C THR A 638 50.61 -4.85 -14.63
N ASP A 639 49.68 -4.84 -15.59
CA ASP A 639 48.67 -3.78 -15.73
C ASP A 639 47.70 -3.75 -14.53
N PHE A 640 47.30 -4.92 -14.01
CA PHE A 640 46.46 -4.98 -12.80
C PHE A 640 47.19 -4.48 -11.55
N LEU A 641 48.46 -4.87 -11.36
CA LEU A 641 49.32 -4.38 -10.28
C LEU A 641 49.42 -2.85 -10.27
N LYS A 642 49.72 -2.25 -11.43
CA LYS A 642 49.76 -0.80 -11.61
C LYS A 642 48.43 -0.11 -11.28
N ALA A 643 47.31 -0.79 -11.54
CA ALA A 643 45.97 -0.29 -11.26
C ALA A 643 45.57 -0.36 -9.77
N ILE A 644 46.27 -1.11 -8.92
CA ILE A 644 45.98 -1.20 -7.47
C ILE A 644 47.07 -0.61 -6.58
N ASP A 645 48.30 -0.42 -7.09
CA ASP A 645 49.42 0.15 -6.36
C ASP A 645 49.21 1.66 -6.05
N PRO A 646 49.14 2.09 -4.77
CA PRO A 646 48.97 3.49 -4.41
C PRO A 646 50.16 4.39 -4.80
N ALA A 647 51.36 3.85 -5.02
CA ALA A 647 52.47 4.60 -5.60
C ALA A 647 52.20 4.96 -7.08
N GLN A 648 51.40 4.14 -7.77
CA GLN A 648 51.05 4.26 -9.19
C GLN A 648 49.61 4.80 -9.37
N ASP A 649 48.70 4.09 -10.04
CA ASP A 649 47.37 4.61 -10.37
C ASP A 649 46.33 4.38 -9.25
N GLY A 650 46.66 3.55 -8.25
CA GLY A 650 45.80 3.07 -7.14
C GLY A 650 45.46 4.11 -6.07
N LYS A 651 45.35 5.39 -6.45
CA LYS A 651 45.05 6.52 -5.58
C LYS A 651 44.15 7.56 -6.25
N TYR A 652 43.45 8.37 -5.47
CA TYR A 652 42.71 9.52 -5.99
C TYR A 652 43.68 10.62 -6.47
N ALA A 653 43.49 11.08 -7.71
CA ALA A 653 44.31 12.13 -8.32
C ALA A 653 43.79 13.57 -8.07
N GLY A 654 42.71 13.71 -7.31
CA GLY A 654 42.04 14.99 -7.06
C GLY A 654 40.80 14.84 -6.18
N SER A 655 40.07 15.94 -5.96
CA SER A 655 38.91 16.00 -5.06
C SER A 655 37.74 15.10 -5.50
N VAL A 656 37.11 14.40 -4.56
CA VAL A 656 35.92 13.56 -4.77
C VAL A 656 34.70 14.30 -4.21
N GLY A 657 33.67 14.51 -5.04
CA GLY A 657 32.44 15.19 -4.61
C GLY A 657 32.64 16.62 -4.07
N GLY A 658 33.73 17.28 -4.47
CA GLY A 658 34.11 18.61 -3.95
C GLY A 658 34.89 18.59 -2.63
N GLN A 659 35.22 17.41 -2.07
CA GLN A 659 36.05 17.26 -0.87
C GLN A 659 37.46 16.77 -1.23
N SER A 660 38.45 17.13 -0.42
CA SER A 660 39.84 16.66 -0.60
C SER A 660 39.92 15.14 -0.39
N ALA A 661 40.56 14.43 -1.32
CA ALA A 661 40.74 12.98 -1.27
C ALA A 661 42.12 12.60 -0.72
N THR A 662 42.52 13.23 0.38
CA THR A 662 43.80 13.04 1.07
C THR A 662 43.57 12.64 2.52
N LYS A 663 44.54 11.92 3.09
CA LYS A 663 44.56 11.53 4.50
C LYS A 663 44.75 12.78 5.39
N PRO A 664 44.24 12.78 6.63
CA PRO A 664 44.54 13.83 7.60
C PRO A 664 46.04 13.97 7.87
N SER A 665 46.51 15.19 8.11
CA SER A 665 47.92 15.49 8.38
C SER A 665 48.07 16.23 9.70
N GLY A 666 48.54 15.51 10.73
CA GLY A 666 48.63 16.04 12.10
C GLY A 666 47.27 16.49 12.64
N THR A 667 47.06 17.79 12.79
CA THR A 667 45.77 18.38 13.19
C THR A 667 44.93 18.90 12.02
N GLN A 668 45.40 18.79 10.78
CA GLN A 668 44.65 19.17 9.58
C GLN A 668 43.79 17.98 9.10
N ARG A 669 42.56 18.27 8.67
CA ARG A 669 41.59 17.27 8.21
C ARG A 669 41.99 16.60 6.89
N ASP A 670 42.79 17.30 6.10
CA ASP A 670 43.27 16.96 4.77
C ASP A 670 44.71 17.48 4.56
N GLY A 671 45.30 17.20 3.39
CA GLY A 671 46.63 17.66 3.00
C GLY A 671 47.78 16.67 3.27
N GLY A 672 47.47 15.46 3.75
CA GLY A 672 48.41 14.33 3.76
C GLY A 672 48.45 13.58 2.42
N ASP A 673 48.90 12.33 2.45
CA ASP A 673 48.96 11.48 1.25
C ASP A 673 47.58 11.28 0.60
N PRO A 674 47.49 11.09 -0.73
CA PRO A 674 46.26 10.67 -1.39
C PRO A 674 45.64 9.40 -0.80
N VAL A 675 44.32 9.32 -0.80
CA VAL A 675 43.57 8.12 -0.38
C VAL A 675 43.62 7.05 -1.48
N GLU A 676 43.74 5.80 -1.05
CA GLU A 676 43.79 4.61 -1.90
C GLU A 676 42.46 4.32 -2.62
N ARG A 677 42.54 3.67 -3.78
CA ARG A 677 41.41 3.13 -4.56
C ARG A 677 41.93 2.11 -5.57
N PHE A 678 41.05 1.37 -6.23
CA PHE A 678 41.42 0.73 -7.50
C PHE A 678 41.27 1.71 -8.66
N ALA A 679 42.19 1.66 -9.62
CA ALA A 679 42.15 2.43 -10.84
C ALA A 679 41.19 1.84 -11.88
N THR A 680 41.01 0.52 -11.85
CA THR A 680 40.10 -0.28 -12.69
C THR A 680 39.07 -1.01 -11.81
N PRO A 681 37.83 -1.25 -12.27
CA PRO A 681 36.86 -2.05 -11.52
C PRO A 681 37.30 -3.51 -11.41
N ALA A 682 37.73 -3.92 -10.22
CA ALA A 682 38.21 -5.27 -9.93
C ALA A 682 37.60 -5.84 -8.65
N VAL A 683 37.61 -7.17 -8.51
CA VAL A 683 37.29 -7.86 -7.25
C VAL A 683 38.57 -8.47 -6.71
N LEU A 684 39.16 -7.87 -5.69
CA LEU A 684 40.33 -8.41 -4.99
C LEU A 684 39.85 -9.20 -3.78
N MET A 685 40.20 -10.49 -3.73
CA MET A 685 39.99 -11.35 -2.56
C MET A 685 41.36 -11.67 -1.96
N GLU A 686 41.55 -11.38 -0.67
CA GLU A 686 42.82 -11.57 0.01
C GLU A 686 42.63 -12.08 1.45
N SER A 687 43.61 -12.86 1.91
CA SER A 687 43.66 -13.45 3.25
C SER A 687 45.12 -13.70 3.61
N PRO A 688 45.55 -13.46 4.86
CA PRO A 688 46.93 -13.69 5.29
C PRO A 688 47.26 -15.19 5.49
N GLU A 689 46.27 -16.09 5.46
CA GLU A 689 46.48 -17.53 5.66
C GLU A 689 45.90 -18.37 4.51
N ASN A 690 44.57 -18.34 4.32
CA ASN A 690 43.85 -19.27 3.45
C ASN A 690 42.73 -18.57 2.66
N ILE A 691 42.60 -18.93 1.39
CA ILE A 691 41.42 -18.65 0.55
C ILE A 691 40.93 -19.99 0.01
N VAL A 692 39.67 -20.33 0.26
CA VAL A 692 39.08 -21.63 -0.12
C VAL A 692 37.83 -21.40 -0.96
N VAL A 693 37.82 -21.96 -2.17
CA VAL A 693 36.65 -22.02 -3.05
C VAL A 693 36.17 -23.47 -3.10
N THR A 694 34.91 -23.72 -2.77
CA THR A 694 34.36 -25.07 -2.68
C THR A 694 32.88 -25.09 -3.05
N THR A 695 32.43 -26.22 -3.61
CA THR A 695 31.05 -26.49 -4.03
C THR A 695 30.82 -28.01 -3.99
N PRO A 696 29.62 -28.50 -3.62
CA PRO A 696 29.28 -29.92 -3.66
C PRO A 696 28.88 -30.42 -5.07
N ASP A 697 28.96 -29.53 -6.07
CA ASP A 697 28.52 -29.70 -7.45
C ASP A 697 29.65 -29.16 -8.36
N SER A 698 29.32 -28.39 -9.39
CA SER A 698 30.25 -27.92 -10.41
C SER A 698 30.85 -26.56 -10.05
N ALA A 699 32.15 -26.39 -10.31
CA ALA A 699 32.86 -25.11 -10.31
C ALA A 699 33.38 -24.82 -11.72
N VAL A 700 33.25 -23.57 -12.17
CA VAL A 700 33.70 -23.13 -13.50
C VAL A 700 34.57 -21.89 -13.34
N SER A 701 35.68 -21.84 -14.06
CA SER A 701 36.52 -20.65 -14.22
C SER A 701 36.71 -20.41 -15.72
N TYR A 702 36.49 -19.18 -16.16
CA TYR A 702 36.55 -18.78 -17.56
C TYR A 702 37.01 -17.32 -17.66
N ALA A 703 37.84 -17.03 -18.66
CA ALA A 703 38.18 -15.68 -19.06
C ALA A 703 38.27 -15.61 -20.59
N ALA A 704 37.79 -14.50 -21.17
CA ALA A 704 37.83 -14.27 -22.62
C ALA A 704 39.24 -13.87 -23.15
N GLN A 705 40.24 -13.76 -22.26
CA GLN A 705 41.62 -13.44 -22.59
C GLN A 705 42.60 -14.37 -21.86
N HIS A 706 42.72 -14.24 -20.53
CA HIS A 706 43.73 -14.93 -19.75
C HIS A 706 43.17 -15.47 -18.44
N VAL A 707 43.42 -16.76 -18.16
CA VAL A 707 43.37 -17.32 -16.81
C VAL A 707 44.83 -17.50 -16.38
N HIS A 708 45.26 -16.78 -15.35
CA HIS A 708 46.63 -16.85 -14.84
C HIS A 708 46.64 -17.50 -13.46
N VAL A 709 47.48 -18.52 -13.27
CA VAL A 709 47.63 -19.25 -12.00
C VAL A 709 49.13 -19.39 -11.73
N THR A 710 49.58 -18.83 -10.61
CA THR A 710 50.98 -18.83 -10.19
C THR A 710 51.06 -19.38 -8.76
N SER A 711 51.99 -20.30 -8.51
CA SER A 711 52.38 -20.71 -7.16
C SER A 711 53.88 -20.49 -7.01
N GLN A 712 54.31 -20.06 -5.82
CA GLN A 712 55.73 -19.97 -5.46
C GLN A 712 56.25 -21.27 -4.80
N GLY A 713 55.33 -22.13 -4.35
CA GLY A 713 55.60 -23.50 -3.93
C GLY A 713 55.01 -24.49 -4.93
N ASP A 714 54.53 -25.62 -4.43
CA ASP A 714 53.87 -26.62 -5.26
C ASP A 714 52.55 -26.11 -5.87
N ALA A 715 52.16 -26.73 -6.98
CA ALA A 715 50.83 -26.63 -7.56
C ALA A 715 50.30 -28.05 -7.80
N HIS A 716 49.04 -28.30 -7.43
CA HIS A 716 48.43 -29.63 -7.53
C HIS A 716 47.14 -29.56 -8.34
N VAL A 717 47.05 -30.40 -9.37
CA VAL A 717 45.85 -30.60 -10.19
C VAL A 717 45.47 -32.07 -10.11
N GLY A 718 44.24 -32.36 -9.73
CA GLY A 718 43.74 -33.73 -9.59
C GLY A 718 42.21 -33.78 -9.65
N ALA A 719 41.69 -34.89 -10.16
CA ALA A 719 40.27 -35.18 -10.22
C ALA A 719 40.03 -36.64 -9.81
N GLY A 720 38.90 -36.92 -9.16
CA GLY A 720 38.50 -38.30 -8.80
C GLY A 720 38.06 -39.17 -9.99
N ALA A 721 38.06 -38.63 -11.20
CA ALA A 721 37.75 -39.32 -12.44
C ALA A 721 38.74 -38.94 -13.55
N THR A 722 38.48 -37.83 -14.28
CA THR A 722 39.25 -37.44 -15.46
C THR A 722 39.80 -36.02 -15.33
N VAL A 723 41.07 -35.83 -15.65
CA VAL A 723 41.66 -34.53 -16.00
C VAL A 723 41.84 -34.52 -17.52
N ALA A 724 41.40 -33.47 -18.20
CA ALA A 724 41.55 -33.30 -19.64
C ALA A 724 41.97 -31.86 -19.96
N ALA A 725 42.81 -31.68 -20.98
CA ALA A 725 43.28 -30.39 -21.45
C ALA A 725 43.27 -30.37 -22.99
N ALA A 726 42.91 -29.23 -23.57
CA ALA A 726 42.88 -28.99 -25.01
C ALA A 726 43.22 -27.52 -25.31
N THR A 727 43.93 -27.27 -26.39
CA THR A 727 44.44 -25.95 -26.78
C THR A 727 44.20 -25.68 -28.26
N GLY A 728 43.78 -24.47 -28.62
CA GLY A 728 43.47 -24.09 -30.01
C GLY A 728 44.67 -23.62 -30.85
N ASP A 729 45.80 -23.34 -30.21
CA ASP A 729 47.04 -22.87 -30.86
C ASP A 729 48.20 -23.80 -30.50
N ALA A 730 48.76 -23.66 -29.28
CA ALA A 730 49.81 -24.54 -28.77
C ALA A 730 49.57 -24.98 -27.32
N ALA A 731 50.07 -26.18 -27.00
CA ALA A 731 50.25 -26.69 -25.64
C ALA A 731 51.74 -26.91 -25.40
N SER A 732 52.21 -26.62 -24.18
CA SER A 732 53.62 -26.81 -23.82
C SER A 732 53.73 -27.30 -22.37
N LEU A 733 54.65 -28.24 -22.13
CA LEU A 733 55.00 -28.73 -20.81
C LEU A 733 56.50 -28.55 -20.65
N TYR A 734 56.90 -27.74 -19.67
CA TYR A 734 58.29 -27.38 -19.43
C TYR A 734 58.63 -27.50 -17.93
N SER A 735 59.89 -27.83 -17.64
CA SER A 735 60.43 -27.92 -16.29
C SER A 735 61.91 -27.54 -16.31
N VAL A 736 62.35 -26.71 -15.37
CA VAL A 736 63.70 -26.14 -15.33
C VAL A 736 64.75 -27.15 -14.84
N ALA A 737 64.40 -27.94 -13.82
CA ALA A 737 65.34 -28.82 -13.11
C ALA A 737 64.79 -30.21 -12.78
N GLY A 738 63.46 -30.38 -12.67
CA GLY A 738 62.81 -31.68 -12.56
C GLY A 738 62.60 -32.33 -13.93
N GLY A 739 62.52 -33.66 -13.98
CA GLY A 739 62.11 -34.38 -15.19
C GLY A 739 60.59 -34.46 -15.33
N LEU A 740 60.08 -34.39 -16.56
CA LEU A 740 58.68 -34.71 -16.85
C LEU A 740 58.45 -36.22 -16.71
N LYS A 741 57.33 -36.63 -16.11
CA LYS A 741 57.01 -38.05 -15.88
C LYS A 741 55.52 -38.32 -16.11
N ALA A 742 55.19 -39.02 -17.19
CA ALA A 742 53.87 -39.60 -17.42
C ALA A 742 53.85 -41.06 -16.94
N ILE A 743 52.76 -41.49 -16.29
CA ILE A 743 52.51 -42.86 -15.88
C ILE A 743 51.02 -43.14 -16.04
N ALA A 744 50.66 -44.23 -16.71
CA ALA A 744 49.35 -44.84 -16.60
C ALA A 744 49.48 -46.14 -15.80
N GLY A 745 48.61 -46.37 -14.83
CA GLY A 745 48.70 -47.54 -13.93
C GLY A 745 48.14 -48.83 -14.55
N GLU A 746 46.99 -48.71 -15.22
CA GLU A 746 46.23 -49.83 -15.81
C GLU A 746 46.05 -49.69 -17.34
N GLY A 747 46.12 -48.45 -17.85
CA GLY A 747 45.92 -48.13 -19.26
C GLY A 747 47.23 -47.84 -20.01
N PRO A 748 47.18 -47.65 -21.34
CA PRO A 748 48.34 -47.22 -22.11
C PRO A 748 48.64 -45.72 -21.89
N VAL A 749 49.89 -45.34 -22.12
CA VAL A 749 50.26 -43.94 -22.41
C VAL A 749 50.43 -43.81 -23.92
N SER A 750 49.60 -42.99 -24.57
CA SER A 750 49.69 -42.68 -26.00
C SER A 750 50.10 -41.22 -26.24
N VAL A 751 50.83 -41.00 -27.32
CA VAL A 751 51.20 -39.69 -27.87
C VAL A 751 51.11 -39.84 -29.39
N GLU A 752 50.40 -38.93 -30.06
CA GLU A 752 50.09 -39.03 -31.50
C GLU A 752 50.25 -37.66 -32.18
N ALA A 753 50.63 -37.68 -33.47
CA ALA A 753 50.73 -36.49 -34.31
C ALA A 753 50.12 -36.80 -35.69
N HIS A 754 49.04 -36.11 -36.06
CA HIS A 754 48.23 -36.49 -37.22
C HIS A 754 48.61 -35.78 -38.53
N ALA A 755 49.22 -34.59 -38.47
CA ALA A 755 49.39 -33.69 -39.61
C ALA A 755 50.84 -33.21 -39.88
N SER A 756 51.78 -33.52 -38.99
CA SER A 756 53.18 -33.10 -39.08
C SER A 756 54.11 -34.13 -38.40
N THR A 757 55.41 -33.86 -38.35
CA THR A 757 56.40 -34.72 -37.69
C THR A 757 56.14 -34.85 -36.18
N MET A 758 56.32 -36.06 -35.65
CA MET A 758 56.55 -36.30 -34.24
C MET A 758 58.05 -36.37 -34.01
N GLU A 759 58.58 -35.53 -33.11
CA GLU A 759 60.00 -35.48 -32.78
C GLU A 759 60.21 -35.85 -31.31
N ILE A 760 61.15 -36.77 -31.06
CA ILE A 760 61.57 -37.19 -29.72
C ILE A 760 63.08 -36.99 -29.67
N LEU A 761 63.50 -35.86 -29.10
CA LEU A 761 64.89 -35.42 -29.05
C LEU A 761 65.49 -35.62 -27.65
N ALA A 762 66.73 -36.07 -27.58
CA ALA A 762 67.51 -36.16 -26.34
C ALA A 762 69.01 -36.16 -26.63
N ASP A 763 69.76 -35.26 -26.00
CA ASP A 763 71.23 -35.12 -26.18
C ASP A 763 72.04 -36.35 -25.73
N GLN A 764 71.45 -37.23 -24.92
CA GLN A 764 72.14 -38.39 -24.35
C GLN A 764 71.63 -39.73 -24.92
N THR A 765 70.42 -40.16 -24.54
CA THR A 765 69.89 -41.48 -24.92
C THR A 765 68.37 -41.53 -24.81
N VAL A 766 67.69 -41.76 -25.93
CA VAL A 766 66.31 -42.25 -25.93
C VAL A 766 66.33 -43.76 -25.65
N ARG A 767 65.68 -44.22 -24.57
CA ARG A 767 65.57 -45.64 -24.24
C ARG A 767 64.11 -46.07 -24.25
N VAL A 768 63.73 -46.80 -25.29
CA VAL A 768 62.49 -47.58 -25.33
C VAL A 768 62.78 -48.97 -24.78
N THR A 769 61.90 -49.51 -23.92
CA THR A 769 62.05 -50.85 -23.34
C THR A 769 60.66 -51.41 -23.04
N SER A 770 60.41 -52.64 -23.49
CA SER A 770 59.23 -53.44 -23.14
C SER A 770 59.73 -54.65 -22.36
N THR A 771 59.16 -54.91 -21.20
CA THR A 771 59.67 -55.90 -20.24
C THR A 771 59.18 -57.32 -20.51
N ASP A 772 57.96 -57.46 -21.05
CA ASP A 772 57.22 -58.72 -20.97
C ASP A 772 57.01 -59.41 -22.33
N GLU A 773 56.86 -58.66 -23.44
CA GLU A 773 56.59 -59.27 -24.76
C GLU A 773 57.37 -58.66 -25.94
N ARG A 774 57.14 -57.38 -26.29
CA ARG A 774 57.51 -56.86 -27.62
C ARG A 774 57.65 -55.34 -27.68
N VAL A 775 58.48 -54.86 -28.61
CA VAL A 775 58.50 -53.48 -29.12
C VAL A 775 58.23 -53.53 -30.62
N ASP A 776 57.26 -52.76 -31.10
CA ASP A 776 56.95 -52.64 -32.53
C ASP A 776 57.32 -51.24 -33.05
N VAL A 777 58.03 -51.23 -34.19
CA VAL A 777 58.26 -50.04 -35.01
C VAL A 777 57.64 -50.33 -36.37
N LEU A 778 56.67 -49.53 -36.79
CA LEU A 778 55.88 -49.76 -38.00
C LEU A 778 55.81 -48.47 -38.82
N ALA A 779 56.01 -48.57 -40.14
CA ALA A 779 55.91 -47.46 -41.08
C ALA A 779 55.34 -47.94 -42.42
N GLN A 780 54.69 -47.05 -43.16
CA GLN A 780 53.97 -47.42 -44.40
C GLN A 780 54.87 -47.52 -45.64
N ASP A 781 55.93 -46.70 -45.73
CA ASP A 781 56.88 -46.72 -46.85
C ASP A 781 58.20 -47.41 -46.47
N ALA A 782 58.90 -46.90 -45.44
CA ALA A 782 60.15 -47.46 -44.97
C ALA A 782 60.41 -47.20 -43.47
N ILE A 783 61.15 -48.11 -42.84
CA ILE A 783 61.78 -47.90 -41.53
C ILE A 783 63.28 -47.78 -41.78
N VAL A 784 63.90 -46.72 -41.27
CA VAL A 784 65.35 -46.47 -41.39
C VAL A 784 65.97 -46.43 -40.00
N LEU A 785 66.81 -47.42 -39.69
CA LEU A 785 67.66 -47.41 -38.51
C LEU A 785 69.07 -46.99 -38.94
N GLN A 786 69.48 -45.78 -38.60
CA GLN A 786 70.81 -45.25 -38.96
C GLN A 786 71.67 -44.98 -37.73
N GLN A 787 72.91 -45.45 -37.78
CA GLN A 787 73.94 -45.26 -36.75
C GLN A 787 75.22 -44.79 -37.45
N GLY A 788 75.41 -43.48 -37.52
CA GLY A 788 76.51 -42.87 -38.29
C GLY A 788 76.49 -43.31 -39.77
N PRO A 789 77.55 -43.94 -40.29
CA PRO A 789 77.62 -44.43 -41.67
C PRO A 789 76.95 -45.80 -41.89
N ASN A 790 76.44 -46.46 -40.84
CA ASN A 790 75.73 -47.73 -40.95
C ASN A 790 74.22 -47.48 -41.04
N ARG A 791 73.53 -48.07 -42.02
CA ARG A 791 72.08 -47.94 -42.20
C ARG A 791 71.43 -49.31 -42.42
N ILE A 792 70.32 -49.57 -41.73
CA ILE A 792 69.41 -50.68 -42.01
C ILE A 792 68.09 -50.05 -42.49
N THR A 793 67.76 -50.30 -43.75
CA THR A 793 66.53 -49.82 -44.40
C THR A 793 65.59 -51.01 -44.61
N LEU A 794 64.43 -50.99 -43.98
CA LEU A 794 63.33 -51.91 -44.24
C LEU A 794 62.36 -51.18 -45.17
N LYS A 795 62.22 -51.61 -46.43
CA LYS A 795 61.34 -50.94 -47.42
C LYS A 795 60.64 -51.96 -48.30
N GLY A 796 59.30 -51.90 -48.35
CA GLY A 796 58.49 -52.88 -49.09
C GLY A 796 58.70 -54.30 -48.55
N GLY A 797 59.34 -55.16 -49.35
CA GLY A 797 59.75 -56.51 -48.95
C GLY A 797 61.24 -56.66 -48.61
N ASP A 798 62.04 -55.62 -48.81
CA ASP A 798 63.50 -55.70 -48.77
C ASP A 798 64.09 -55.26 -47.42
N ILE A 799 65.12 -55.99 -46.99
CA ILE A 799 65.98 -55.64 -45.84
C ILE A 799 67.35 -55.24 -46.40
N ILE A 800 67.54 -53.94 -46.59
CA ILE A 800 68.78 -53.38 -47.15
C ILE A 800 69.70 -53.00 -45.98
N VAL A 801 70.85 -53.66 -45.87
CA VAL A 801 71.87 -53.35 -44.87
C VAL A 801 73.08 -52.71 -45.56
N GLU A 802 73.24 -51.41 -45.35
CA GLU A 802 74.37 -50.63 -45.84
C GLU A 802 75.36 -50.40 -44.71
N THR A 803 76.54 -51.02 -44.81
CA THR A 803 77.68 -50.71 -43.94
C THR A 803 78.96 -50.64 -44.78
N PRO A 804 79.84 -49.65 -44.55
CA PRO A 804 81.18 -49.62 -45.15
C PRO A 804 82.16 -50.57 -44.42
N GLY A 805 81.73 -51.22 -43.32
CA GLY A 805 82.50 -52.19 -42.56
C GLY A 805 82.18 -53.65 -42.92
N GLN A 806 82.68 -54.57 -42.11
CA GLN A 806 82.44 -56.00 -42.29
C GLN A 806 81.06 -56.40 -41.74
N PHE A 807 80.09 -56.66 -42.63
CA PHE A 807 78.82 -57.28 -42.25
C PHE A 807 79.03 -58.73 -41.77
N ALA A 808 78.75 -59.01 -40.50
CA ALA A 808 79.04 -60.29 -39.87
C ALA A 808 77.81 -60.84 -39.12
N VAL A 809 77.27 -61.96 -39.62
CA VAL A 809 76.17 -62.69 -39.00
C VAL A 809 76.72 -63.97 -38.36
N LYS A 810 76.34 -64.28 -37.12
CA LYS A 810 76.85 -65.44 -36.36
C LYS A 810 75.68 -66.38 -36.01
N SER A 811 75.71 -67.61 -36.52
CA SER A 811 74.70 -68.65 -36.25
C SER A 811 75.33 -70.05 -36.37
N GLY A 812 74.66 -71.06 -35.79
CA GLY A 812 74.94 -72.48 -36.05
C GLY A 812 74.30 -73.03 -37.33
N GLY A 813 73.48 -72.24 -38.02
CA GLY A 813 72.84 -72.61 -39.29
C GLY A 813 71.98 -71.49 -39.90
N HIS A 814 71.79 -71.52 -41.22
CA HIS A 814 71.07 -70.49 -41.98
C HIS A 814 70.04 -71.08 -42.97
N PRO A 815 68.94 -71.69 -42.50
CA PRO A 815 67.82 -72.04 -43.36
C PRO A 815 67.04 -70.77 -43.76
N PHE A 816 66.79 -70.58 -45.05
CA PHE A 816 65.90 -69.54 -45.59
C PHE A 816 64.58 -70.18 -46.05
N PRO A 817 63.58 -70.36 -45.17
CA PRO A 817 62.24 -70.80 -45.58
C PRO A 817 61.53 -69.73 -46.40
N GLY A 818 60.59 -70.14 -47.26
CA GLY A 818 59.84 -69.25 -48.14
C GLY A 818 58.95 -68.23 -47.42
N PRO A 819 58.51 -67.16 -48.12
CA PRO A 819 57.89 -65.99 -47.50
C PRO A 819 56.53 -66.31 -46.86
N ARG A 820 56.46 -66.17 -45.52
CA ARG A 820 55.20 -66.20 -44.77
C ARG A 820 54.59 -64.80 -44.72
N ALA A 821 54.03 -64.35 -45.84
CA ALA A 821 53.42 -63.03 -45.96
C ALA A 821 52.19 -62.88 -45.04
N ALA A 822 52.34 -62.09 -43.97
CA ALA A 822 51.24 -61.57 -43.17
C ALA A 822 51.30 -60.04 -43.26
N SER A 823 50.35 -59.42 -43.95
CA SER A 823 50.28 -57.97 -44.06
C SER A 823 49.81 -57.36 -42.73
N VAL A 824 50.74 -56.77 -41.99
CA VAL A 824 50.43 -56.00 -40.79
C VAL A 824 49.61 -54.78 -41.23
N LYS A 825 48.30 -54.81 -40.98
CA LYS A 825 47.47 -53.63 -41.13
C LYS A 825 47.78 -52.69 -39.96
N LEU A 826 48.46 -51.59 -40.28
CA LEU A 826 48.41 -50.40 -39.42
C LEU A 826 46.93 -50.05 -39.18
N PRO A 827 46.52 -49.79 -37.91
CA PRO A 827 45.22 -49.18 -37.68
C PRO A 827 45.20 -47.81 -38.37
N ALA A 828 44.08 -47.47 -39.01
CA ALA A 828 43.93 -46.13 -39.57
C ALA A 828 43.89 -45.13 -38.41
N LEU A 829 44.78 -44.13 -38.42
CA LEU A 829 44.65 -42.97 -37.55
C LEU A 829 43.27 -42.34 -37.78
N PRO A 830 42.56 -41.89 -36.73
CA PRO A 830 41.26 -41.26 -36.89
C PRO A 830 41.40 -40.00 -37.76
N VAL A 831 40.82 -40.04 -38.95
CA VAL A 831 40.82 -38.90 -39.86
C VAL A 831 39.91 -37.83 -39.29
N LEU A 832 40.50 -36.73 -38.81
CA LEU A 832 39.75 -35.52 -38.48
C LEU A 832 38.91 -35.11 -39.71
N PRO A 833 37.57 -34.97 -39.58
CA PRO A 833 36.74 -34.64 -40.72
C PRO A 833 37.12 -33.26 -41.28
N GLN A 834 37.39 -33.20 -42.59
CA GLN A 834 37.58 -31.94 -43.31
C GLN A 834 36.22 -31.24 -43.50
N GLY A 835 35.69 -30.69 -42.40
CA GLY A 835 34.70 -29.62 -42.42
C GLY A 835 35.39 -28.26 -42.35
N ASP A 836 34.69 -27.22 -42.80
CA ASP A 836 35.14 -25.83 -42.59
C ASP A 836 35.31 -25.52 -41.09
N PRO A 837 36.18 -24.55 -40.71
CA PRO A 837 36.58 -24.29 -39.32
C PRO A 837 35.48 -23.67 -38.41
N CYS A 838 34.20 -23.86 -38.74
CA CYS A 838 33.04 -23.34 -38.01
C CYS A 838 32.27 -24.40 -37.20
N ASP A 839 32.35 -25.70 -37.53
CA ASP A 839 31.41 -26.72 -37.01
C ASP A 839 31.87 -27.50 -35.76
N PHE A 840 33.14 -27.41 -35.36
CA PHE A 840 33.66 -28.22 -34.22
C PHE A 840 33.01 -27.87 -32.87
N LEU A 841 32.40 -26.68 -32.74
CA LEU A 841 31.73 -26.22 -31.53
C LEU A 841 30.36 -26.88 -31.25
N VAL A 842 29.81 -27.69 -32.16
CA VAL A 842 28.39 -28.11 -32.10
C VAL A 842 28.17 -29.57 -31.67
N GLN A 843 29.12 -30.50 -31.91
CA GLN A 843 28.83 -31.93 -31.76
C GLN A 843 29.14 -32.56 -30.38
N ALA A 844 29.81 -31.86 -29.46
CA ALA A 844 30.12 -32.38 -28.12
C ALA A 844 28.89 -32.54 -27.19
N LEU A 845 27.76 -31.91 -27.53
CA LEU A 845 26.53 -31.88 -26.70
C LEU A 845 25.49 -32.97 -27.05
N ALA A 846 25.79 -33.91 -27.95
CA ALA A 846 24.79 -34.77 -28.60
C ALA A 846 24.97 -36.29 -28.39
N ALA A 847 25.61 -36.74 -27.29
CA ALA A 847 25.89 -38.17 -27.08
C ALA A 847 25.76 -38.64 -25.60
N SER A 848 24.53 -38.82 -25.10
CA SER A 848 24.29 -39.65 -23.90
C SER A 848 22.84 -40.19 -23.84
N PRO A 849 22.61 -41.50 -24.10
CA PRO A 849 21.30 -42.13 -23.90
C PRO A 849 21.01 -42.45 -22.42
N ALA A 850 19.74 -42.40 -22.02
CA ALA A 850 19.30 -42.87 -20.70
C ALA A 850 19.22 -44.42 -20.63
N GLY A 851 19.57 -45.00 -19.48
CA GLY A 851 19.78 -46.45 -19.32
C GLY A 851 18.65 -47.27 -18.66
N ARG A 852 18.91 -48.58 -18.53
CA ARG A 852 18.23 -49.62 -17.72
C ARG A 852 19.28 -50.72 -17.42
N GLY A 853 19.27 -51.49 -16.32
CA GLY A 853 18.46 -51.42 -15.09
C GLY A 853 18.36 -52.80 -14.39
N ALA A 854 18.83 -52.93 -13.13
CA ALA A 854 18.93 -54.17 -12.32
C ALA A 854 19.90 -55.25 -12.90
N VAL A 855 20.54 -56.15 -12.15
CA VAL A 855 20.15 -56.97 -10.97
C VAL A 855 21.25 -56.98 -9.88
N ALA A 856 20.92 -57.38 -8.66
CA ALA A 856 21.84 -57.43 -7.51
C ALA A 856 22.55 -58.80 -7.31
N ALA A 857 23.75 -58.77 -6.74
CA ALA A 857 24.36 -59.85 -5.97
C ALA A 857 25.36 -59.26 -4.93
N GLY A 858 25.36 -59.78 -3.71
CA GLY A 858 26.35 -59.42 -2.68
C GLY A 858 27.50 -60.42 -2.63
N GLY A 859 28.69 -60.00 -2.16
CA GLY A 859 29.88 -60.85 -2.13
C GLY A 859 31.02 -60.28 -1.30
N SER A 860 30.92 -60.38 0.03
CA SER A 860 32.01 -60.03 0.97
C SER A 860 33.07 -61.13 1.05
N ALA A 861 34.37 -60.78 1.15
CA ALA A 861 35.31 -61.23 2.19
C ALA A 861 36.79 -61.00 1.83
N ALA A 862 37.62 -60.84 2.88
CA ALA A 862 39.08 -60.97 2.92
C ALA A 862 39.93 -60.00 2.04
N GLY A 863 41.22 -59.79 2.32
CA GLY A 863 42.04 -60.23 3.46
C GLY A 863 43.34 -60.93 3.03
N ALA A 864 44.43 -60.67 3.77
CA ALA A 864 45.83 -60.99 3.44
C ALA A 864 46.37 -60.23 2.19
N ALA A 865 47.57 -59.64 2.12
CA ALA A 865 48.89 -59.75 2.78
C ALA A 865 49.96 -60.36 1.85
N GLY A 866 51.14 -59.75 1.88
CA GLY A 866 52.22 -59.87 0.89
C GLY A 866 52.51 -58.49 0.27
N GLY A 867 53.74 -57.96 0.23
CA GLY A 867 55.06 -58.58 0.47
C GLY A 867 55.98 -58.24 -0.71
N ALA A 868 56.51 -57.03 -0.85
CA ALA A 868 57.52 -56.33 -0.02
C ALA A 868 58.97 -56.83 -0.24
N ALA A 869 59.68 -56.17 -1.17
CA ALA A 869 61.15 -56.06 -1.27
C ALA A 869 61.43 -54.76 -2.08
N TRP A 870 61.96 -53.68 -1.49
CA TRP A 870 63.39 -53.42 -1.17
C TRP A 870 64.24 -53.15 -2.43
N SER A 871 65.09 -52.12 -2.50
CA SER A 871 65.74 -51.27 -1.47
C SER A 871 66.00 -49.84 -2.02
N GLY A 872 66.48 -48.83 -1.27
CA GLY A 872 66.92 -48.72 0.14
C GLY A 872 66.73 -47.27 0.67
N ALA A 873 66.77 -46.95 1.97
CA ALA A 873 67.75 -47.25 3.04
C ALA A 873 68.90 -46.21 3.11
N ALA A 874 69.35 -45.70 4.27
CA ALA A 874 68.93 -45.81 5.68
C ALA A 874 69.38 -44.53 6.44
N SER A 875 69.22 -44.26 7.75
CA SER A 875 68.68 -44.96 8.95
C SER A 875 68.37 -43.89 10.03
N GLY A 876 67.67 -44.12 11.15
CA GLY A 876 67.00 -45.33 11.66
C GLY A 876 67.41 -45.68 13.10
N ALA A 877 66.78 -45.07 14.11
CA ALA A 877 67.22 -45.07 15.52
C ALA A 877 66.08 -44.72 16.51
N THR A 878 65.96 -45.23 17.76
CA THR A 878 66.35 -46.52 18.40
C THR A 878 65.65 -46.68 19.77
N VAL A 879 65.65 -47.89 20.37
CA VAL A 879 65.52 -48.20 21.84
C VAL A 879 64.14 -47.99 22.53
N LEU A 880 63.62 -48.81 23.47
CA LEU A 880 63.69 -50.27 23.78
C LEU A 880 62.50 -50.69 24.70
N MET A 881 61.67 -51.68 24.29
CA MET A 881 60.87 -52.61 25.17
C MET A 881 59.86 -51.92 26.14
N ALA A 882 59.13 -52.52 27.12
CA ALA A 882 58.86 -53.90 27.62
C ALA A 882 57.49 -53.86 28.40
N ASP A 883 56.75 -54.90 28.81
CA ASP A 883 56.76 -56.38 28.61
C ASP A 883 55.34 -57.00 28.89
N MET A 884 55.21 -58.24 29.39
CA MET A 884 53.98 -59.07 29.59
C MET A 884 53.95 -59.80 30.98
N PRO A 885 53.02 -60.73 31.38
CA PRO A 885 51.81 -61.33 30.76
C PRO A 885 50.52 -61.36 31.66
N ALA A 886 49.42 -62.04 31.25
CA ALA A 886 48.19 -62.25 32.08
C ALA A 886 47.29 -63.50 31.73
N PRO A 887 46.67 -64.19 32.73
CA PRO A 887 45.59 -65.22 32.60
C PRO A 887 44.25 -64.83 33.32
N GLY A 888 43.13 -65.58 33.36
CA GLY A 888 42.68 -66.82 32.69
C GLY A 888 41.47 -67.53 33.37
N ALA A 889 40.63 -68.28 32.61
CA ALA A 889 39.49 -69.17 32.99
C ALA A 889 38.17 -68.55 33.60
N GLY A 890 36.94 -69.07 33.39
CA GLY A 890 36.45 -70.11 32.44
C GLY A 890 34.94 -70.54 32.54
N SER A 891 34.26 -70.72 31.38
CA SER A 891 33.14 -71.64 30.98
C SER A 891 31.64 -71.60 31.48
N LEU A 892 30.72 -71.29 30.51
CA LEU A 892 29.46 -72.02 30.07
C LEU A 892 28.17 -72.12 30.99
N PRO A 893 26.96 -72.57 30.50
CA PRO A 893 26.10 -72.02 29.39
C PRO A 893 24.53 -72.12 29.59
N LEU A 894 23.69 -71.42 28.78
CA LEU A 894 22.29 -71.83 28.39
C LEU A 894 21.65 -71.00 27.22
N VAL A 895 20.44 -71.38 26.73
CA VAL A 895 19.63 -70.82 25.59
C VAL A 895 18.14 -71.27 25.73
N PRO A 896 17.14 -71.06 24.81
CA PRO A 896 16.74 -69.94 23.90
C PRO A 896 15.20 -69.57 24.01
N GLN A 897 14.64 -68.71 23.12
CA GLN A 897 13.22 -68.63 22.56
C GLN A 897 12.82 -67.16 22.17
N ALA A 898 11.76 -66.82 21.40
CA ALA A 898 11.02 -67.43 20.25
C ALA A 898 10.03 -66.41 19.58
N LEU A 899 9.25 -66.84 18.56
CA LEU A 899 8.45 -66.07 17.57
C LEU A 899 6.98 -65.68 17.95
N ALA A 900 6.40 -64.75 17.16
CA ALA A 900 4.96 -64.54 16.84
C ALA A 900 4.02 -63.96 17.95
N ASP A 901 2.77 -63.49 17.71
CA ASP A 901 1.89 -63.52 16.51
C ASP A 901 0.85 -62.33 16.45
N GLU A 902 -0.16 -62.39 15.56
CA GLU A 902 -1.08 -61.30 15.15
C GLU A 902 -2.17 -60.76 16.12
N SER A 903 -2.63 -59.54 15.78
CA SER A 903 -4.05 -59.05 15.76
C SER A 903 -4.65 -58.27 16.95
N SER A 904 -5.24 -57.09 16.64
CA SER A 904 -6.66 -56.75 16.88
C SER A 904 -6.96 -55.26 16.55
N ARG A 905 -8.25 -54.87 16.54
CA ARG A 905 -8.75 -53.54 16.13
C ARG A 905 -9.01 -52.63 17.33
N SER A 906 -8.97 -51.30 17.15
CA SER A 906 -10.18 -50.44 17.22
C SER A 906 -9.86 -48.93 17.11
N MET A 907 -10.87 -48.16 16.67
CA MET A 907 -10.92 -46.70 16.82
C MET A 907 -11.96 -46.34 17.90
N PRO A 908 -11.86 -45.16 18.56
CA PRO A 908 -12.98 -44.53 19.24
C PRO A 908 -14.07 -44.11 18.23
N ALA A 909 -15.34 -44.11 18.66
CA ALA A 909 -16.52 -43.81 17.83
C ALA A 909 -17.33 -42.59 18.35
N PRO A 910 -18.23 -41.98 17.53
CA PRO A 910 -18.92 -40.71 17.83
C PRO A 910 -20.37 -40.92 18.37
N VAL A 911 -21.34 -40.07 17.93
CA VAL A 911 -22.83 -40.08 18.13
C VAL A 911 -23.34 -39.00 19.14
N PRO A 912 -24.53 -38.34 18.97
CA PRO A 912 -25.60 -38.48 17.97
C PRO A 912 -26.04 -37.24 17.13
N ALA A 913 -26.39 -37.53 15.87
CA ALA A 913 -27.56 -37.11 15.06
C ALA A 913 -28.28 -35.74 15.19
N SER A 914 -28.37 -35.06 14.04
CA SER A 914 -29.48 -34.21 13.55
C SER A 914 -29.75 -34.51 12.05
N SER A 915 -30.80 -33.95 11.42
CA SER A 915 -31.25 -34.43 10.08
C SER A 915 -32.04 -33.44 9.19
N GLY A 916 -31.87 -33.59 7.86
CA GLY A 916 -32.76 -33.09 6.79
C GLY A 916 -32.32 -31.79 6.07
N GLN A 917 -32.65 -31.55 4.79
CA GLN A 917 -33.18 -32.45 3.74
C GLN A 917 -33.07 -31.85 2.30
N ASN A 918 -32.90 -32.71 1.29
CA ASN A 918 -33.31 -32.60 -0.15
C ASN A 918 -32.59 -31.72 -1.22
N ALA A 919 -32.38 -32.37 -2.39
CA ALA A 919 -32.25 -31.88 -3.78
C ALA A 919 -31.00 -31.03 -4.18
N ALA A 920 -30.47 -31.07 -5.42
CA ALA A 920 -30.89 -31.73 -6.69
C ALA A 920 -29.65 -32.30 -7.47
N PRO A 921 -29.82 -33.15 -8.52
CA PRO A 921 -28.70 -33.92 -9.11
C PRO A 921 -27.98 -33.26 -10.30
N GLY A 922 -26.69 -33.60 -10.47
CA GLY A 922 -25.90 -33.35 -11.69
C GLY A 922 -25.80 -34.60 -12.60
N PRO A 923 -25.38 -34.46 -13.88
CA PRO A 923 -25.52 -35.50 -14.89
C PRO A 923 -24.47 -36.63 -14.79
N SER A 924 -24.92 -37.86 -15.06
CA SER A 924 -24.07 -39.05 -15.20
C SER A 924 -23.56 -39.23 -16.63
N LEU A 925 -22.26 -39.51 -16.80
CA LEU A 925 -21.68 -39.92 -18.09
C LEU A 925 -22.24 -41.29 -18.53
N GLY A 926 -22.60 -41.41 -19.81
CA GLY A 926 -23.09 -42.65 -20.40
C GLY A 926 -22.39 -42.95 -21.73
N TYR A 927 -22.03 -44.22 -21.94
CA TYR A 927 -21.47 -44.70 -23.21
C TYR A 927 -22.55 -45.28 -24.11
N SER A 928 -22.53 -44.94 -25.39
CA SER A 928 -23.43 -45.50 -26.42
C SER A 928 -22.63 -46.01 -27.63
N THR A 929 -23.17 -47.03 -28.30
CA THR A 929 -22.60 -47.63 -29.52
C THR A 929 -22.89 -46.76 -30.76
N PRO A 930 -21.97 -46.69 -31.74
CA PRO A 930 -22.17 -45.87 -32.94
C PRO A 930 -23.18 -46.49 -33.93
N PRO A 931 -23.92 -45.67 -34.70
CA PRO A 931 -24.71 -46.14 -35.83
C PRO A 931 -23.82 -46.48 -37.05
N PRO A 932 -24.30 -47.30 -38.00
CA PRO A 932 -23.55 -47.62 -39.22
C PRO A 932 -23.51 -46.42 -40.19
N VAL A 933 -22.37 -46.23 -40.83
CA VAL A 933 -22.21 -45.27 -41.94
C VAL A 933 -22.04 -46.05 -43.26
N SER A 934 -22.68 -45.55 -44.32
CA SER A 934 -22.77 -46.21 -45.63
C SER A 934 -21.47 -46.20 -46.43
N SER A 935 -21.38 -47.12 -47.38
CA SER A 935 -20.27 -47.25 -48.33
C SER A 935 -20.29 -46.16 -49.40
N GLU A 936 -19.43 -45.15 -49.29
CA GLU A 936 -19.01 -44.30 -50.41
C GLU A 936 -17.74 -43.49 -50.07
N LEU A 937 -16.58 -43.95 -50.57
CA LEU A 937 -15.32 -43.21 -50.87
C LEU A 937 -14.13 -44.17 -50.91
N GLU A 938 -13.96 -44.88 -52.04
CA GLU A 938 -12.70 -45.54 -52.37
C GLU A 938 -11.73 -44.56 -53.05
N GLY A 939 -10.46 -44.55 -52.67
CA GLY A 939 -9.45 -43.74 -53.35
C GLY A 939 -8.06 -43.74 -52.72
N MET A 940 -7.08 -44.32 -53.44
CA MET A 940 -5.63 -44.22 -53.20
C MET A 940 -5.04 -45.02 -51.99
N PRO A 941 -3.72 -45.33 -52.02
CA PRO A 941 -3.26 -46.65 -51.55
C PRO A 941 -2.76 -46.72 -50.11
N LYS A 942 -2.84 -47.93 -49.54
CA LYS A 942 -2.41 -48.28 -48.18
C LYS A 942 -0.90 -48.47 -48.07
N LYS A 943 -0.31 -47.99 -46.97
CA LYS A 943 0.93 -48.55 -46.38
C LYS A 943 0.58 -49.43 -45.18
N GLY A 944 1.60 -50.05 -44.56
CA GLY A 944 1.48 -51.12 -43.56
C GLY A 944 0.73 -50.78 -42.26
N PRO A 945 0.55 -51.77 -41.37
CA PRO A 945 -0.52 -51.79 -40.39
C PRO A 945 -0.34 -50.78 -39.25
N ALA A 946 -1.12 -49.70 -39.31
CA ALA A 946 -1.58 -49.02 -38.10
C ALA A 946 -2.62 -49.90 -37.38
N ALA A 947 -2.62 -49.89 -36.04
CA ALA A 947 -3.71 -50.49 -35.27
C ALA A 947 -5.03 -49.79 -35.60
N GLN A 948 -6.13 -50.54 -35.72
CA GLN A 948 -7.44 -49.97 -36.04
C GLN A 948 -7.95 -49.11 -34.87
N SER A 949 -7.82 -47.79 -35.00
CA SER A 949 -8.37 -46.83 -34.06
C SER A 949 -9.89 -46.72 -34.23
N GLY A 950 -10.64 -47.19 -33.25
CA GLY A 950 -12.07 -46.90 -33.16
C GLY A 950 -12.32 -45.40 -32.92
N PRO A 951 -13.48 -44.86 -33.35
CA PRO A 951 -13.92 -43.55 -32.88
C PRO A 951 -14.10 -43.59 -31.36
N CYS A 952 -13.61 -42.56 -30.69
CA CYS A 952 -13.62 -42.48 -29.23
C CYS A 952 -14.96 -41.92 -28.73
N ASN A 953 -15.81 -42.78 -28.17
CA ASN A 953 -17.19 -42.45 -27.77
C ASN A 953 -17.29 -41.66 -26.43
N LEU A 954 -16.35 -40.76 -26.14
CA LEU A 954 -16.42 -39.90 -24.95
C LEU A 954 -17.34 -38.71 -25.21
N HIS A 955 -18.62 -38.83 -24.82
CA HIS A 955 -19.56 -37.73 -24.94
C HIS A 955 -19.39 -36.73 -23.78
N VAL A 956 -18.68 -35.64 -24.04
CA VAL A 956 -18.69 -34.46 -23.17
C VAL A 956 -19.91 -33.60 -23.54
N PRO A 957 -20.81 -33.25 -22.60
CA PRO A 957 -21.92 -32.36 -22.88
C PRO A 957 -21.43 -30.92 -23.16
N ALA A 958 -22.26 -30.11 -23.82
CA ALA A 958 -21.92 -28.70 -24.05
C ALA A 958 -21.75 -27.95 -22.72
N ILE A 959 -20.64 -27.22 -22.58
CA ILE A 959 -20.43 -26.31 -21.45
C ILE A 959 -20.78 -24.91 -21.94
N PRO A 960 -21.80 -24.24 -21.36
CA PRO A 960 -22.13 -22.87 -21.72
C PRO A 960 -20.93 -21.94 -21.60
N THR A 961 -20.86 -20.94 -22.47
CA THR A 961 -19.86 -19.88 -22.35
C THR A 961 -20.08 -19.10 -21.05
N GLU A 962 -19.06 -19.06 -20.20
CA GLU A 962 -19.08 -18.35 -18.92
C GLU A 962 -17.87 -17.42 -18.79
N LEU A 963 -18.01 -16.36 -17.99
CA LEU A 963 -16.88 -15.50 -17.64
C LEU A 963 -15.93 -16.26 -16.70
N HIS A 964 -14.66 -16.34 -17.09
CA HIS A 964 -13.59 -16.95 -16.32
C HIS A 964 -12.48 -15.93 -16.08
N THR A 965 -12.38 -15.45 -14.84
CA THR A 965 -11.22 -14.71 -14.33
C THR A 965 -10.05 -15.67 -14.15
N VAL A 966 -8.86 -15.27 -14.61
CA VAL A 966 -7.74 -16.20 -14.80
C VAL A 966 -6.79 -16.20 -13.60
N ASP A 967 -6.84 -17.25 -12.78
CA ASP A 967 -5.68 -17.60 -11.96
C ASP A 967 -4.62 -18.27 -12.85
N ALA A 968 -3.77 -17.44 -13.46
CA ALA A 968 -2.66 -17.87 -14.29
C ALA A 968 -1.51 -18.51 -13.50
N GLY A 969 -1.60 -18.58 -12.16
CA GLY A 969 -0.47 -18.85 -11.30
C GLY A 969 0.48 -17.66 -11.24
N CYS A 970 -0.04 -16.47 -10.93
CA CYS A 970 0.77 -15.27 -10.72
C CYS A 970 1.51 -15.31 -9.37
N VAL A 971 2.37 -16.32 -9.18
CA VAL A 971 3.18 -16.49 -7.99
C VAL A 971 4.42 -15.60 -8.09
N SER A 972 4.75 -14.86 -7.04
CA SER A 972 6.03 -14.14 -6.96
C SER A 972 7.17 -15.09 -6.63
N TYR A 973 8.35 -14.83 -7.19
CA TYR A 973 9.41 -15.84 -7.27
C TYR A 973 10.83 -15.28 -7.25
N PHE A 974 11.78 -16.22 -7.21
CA PHE A 974 13.20 -15.98 -7.17
C PHE A 974 13.81 -16.18 -8.58
N GLN A 975 14.39 -15.12 -9.16
CA GLN A 975 15.35 -15.20 -10.27
C GLN A 975 16.45 -16.23 -9.93
N THR A 976 17.01 -16.92 -10.93
CA THR A 976 18.04 -17.95 -10.73
C THR A 976 19.33 -17.62 -11.47
N GLY A 977 20.47 -17.97 -10.87
CA GLY A 977 21.76 -17.97 -11.55
C GLY A 977 21.84 -19.10 -12.57
N GLU A 978 22.94 -19.17 -13.31
CA GLU A 978 23.12 -20.11 -14.45
C GLU A 978 23.11 -21.60 -14.08
N ASP A 979 23.07 -21.91 -12.78
CA ASP A 979 22.94 -23.24 -12.20
C ASP A 979 21.51 -23.58 -11.70
N GLY A 980 20.51 -22.73 -11.99
CA GLY A 980 19.13 -22.89 -11.53
C GLY A 980 18.91 -22.62 -10.03
N LYS A 981 19.97 -22.32 -9.26
CA LYS A 981 19.85 -21.88 -7.86
C LYS A 981 19.54 -20.38 -7.86
N ALA A 982 19.06 -19.82 -6.76
CA ALA A 982 18.65 -18.41 -6.72
C ALA A 982 19.81 -17.47 -7.16
N VAL A 983 19.55 -16.42 -7.97
CA VAL A 983 20.50 -15.31 -8.18
C VAL A 983 20.87 -14.75 -6.82
N LEU A 984 21.91 -13.94 -6.73
CA LEU A 984 22.37 -13.38 -5.49
C LEU A 984 22.26 -11.81 -5.53
N LYS A 985 21.68 -11.01 -4.56
CA LYS A 985 21.84 -9.52 -4.27
C LYS A 985 21.82 -9.12 -2.76
N ASP A 986 22.93 -8.59 -2.24
CA ASP A 986 23.17 -8.05 -0.87
C ASP A 986 22.83 -9.03 0.28
N LYS A 987 23.27 -10.28 0.09
CA LYS A 987 22.84 -11.51 0.78
C LYS A 987 21.33 -11.78 0.87
N LYS A 988 20.41 -10.80 0.61
CA LYS A 988 18.89 -10.79 0.57
C LYS A 988 18.25 -11.95 -0.19
N ARG A 989 16.92 -12.06 -0.34
CA ARG A 989 16.32 -12.67 -1.55
C ARG A 989 15.66 -11.51 -2.29
N ILE A 990 16.20 -11.04 -3.44
CA ILE A 990 15.37 -10.14 -4.25
C ILE A 990 14.16 -10.95 -4.68
N TRP A 991 13.06 -10.25 -4.85
CA TRP A 991 11.78 -10.82 -5.13
C TRP A 991 11.27 -10.23 -6.43
N LEU A 992 11.08 -11.07 -7.44
CA LEU A 992 10.31 -10.69 -8.61
C LEU A 992 8.84 -10.81 -8.20
N ASN A 993 8.36 -9.70 -7.64
CA ASN A 993 6.95 -9.39 -7.51
C ASN A 993 6.39 -9.29 -8.92
N PHE A 994 5.27 -9.94 -9.19
CA PHE A 994 4.46 -9.64 -10.36
C PHE A 994 3.12 -9.07 -9.92
N SER A 995 2.67 -8.00 -10.56
CA SER A 995 1.27 -7.59 -10.54
C SER A 995 0.49 -8.59 -11.39
N GLY A 996 -0.09 -9.61 -10.76
CA GLY A 996 -0.96 -10.55 -11.46
C GLY A 996 -2.08 -9.82 -12.19
N THR A 997 -2.32 -10.15 -13.46
CA THR A 997 -3.45 -9.55 -14.17
C THR A 997 -4.75 -10.22 -13.73
N GLU A 998 -5.73 -9.44 -13.28
CA GLU A 998 -7.09 -9.92 -12.97
C GLU A 998 -7.93 -10.04 -14.26
N ASP A 999 -7.27 -10.36 -15.38
CA ASP A 999 -7.89 -10.51 -16.69
C ASP A 999 -8.95 -11.63 -16.66
N SER A 1000 -9.97 -11.45 -17.47
CA SER A 1000 -11.10 -12.37 -17.54
C SER A 1000 -11.54 -12.54 -18.98
N TYR A 1001 -11.84 -13.77 -19.40
CA TYR A 1001 -12.35 -14.07 -20.74
C TYR A 1001 -13.59 -14.95 -20.66
N ASP A 1002 -14.38 -14.96 -21.73
CA ASP A 1002 -15.54 -15.83 -21.86
C ASP A 1002 -15.08 -17.19 -22.42
N ILE A 1003 -15.31 -18.29 -21.71
CA ILE A 1003 -14.87 -19.64 -22.09
C ILE A 1003 -16.04 -20.63 -22.12
N GLY A 1004 -16.12 -21.43 -23.19
CA GLY A 1004 -17.16 -22.44 -23.39
C GLY A 1004 -16.67 -23.65 -24.18
N TYR A 1005 -17.49 -24.71 -24.24
CA TYR A 1005 -17.19 -25.92 -25.01
C TYR A 1005 -18.34 -26.31 -25.95
N ALA A 1006 -18.03 -26.38 -27.24
CA ALA A 1006 -18.93 -26.81 -28.30
C ALA A 1006 -18.65 -28.27 -28.69
N PRO A 1007 -19.52 -29.25 -28.36
CA PRO A 1007 -19.29 -30.66 -28.68
C PRO A 1007 -19.43 -30.95 -30.18
N ALA A 1008 -20.27 -30.19 -30.90
CA ALA A 1008 -20.47 -30.34 -32.35
C ALA A 1008 -19.20 -30.11 -33.20
N THR A 1009 -18.26 -29.32 -32.68
CA THR A 1009 -16.93 -29.08 -33.28
C THR A 1009 -15.79 -29.60 -32.40
N ALA A 1010 -16.12 -30.32 -31.32
CA ALA A 1010 -15.22 -30.71 -30.24
C ALA A 1010 -14.21 -29.60 -29.88
N THR A 1011 -14.66 -28.36 -29.69
CA THR A 1011 -13.78 -27.19 -29.49
C THR A 1011 -14.07 -26.49 -28.17
N VAL A 1012 -13.04 -26.26 -27.35
CA VAL A 1012 -13.06 -25.25 -26.29
C VAL A 1012 -12.63 -23.92 -26.90
N THR A 1013 -13.50 -22.92 -26.83
CA THR A 1013 -13.19 -21.55 -27.27
C THR A 1013 -13.08 -20.66 -26.04
N ALA A 1014 -12.03 -19.82 -26.00
CA ALA A 1014 -11.95 -18.67 -25.11
C ALA A 1014 -11.95 -17.37 -25.93
N THR A 1015 -12.76 -16.41 -25.53
CA THR A 1015 -13.04 -15.17 -26.26
C THR A 1015 -12.84 -13.96 -25.36
N VAL A 1016 -12.00 -13.02 -25.78
CA VAL A 1016 -11.83 -11.72 -25.11
C VAL A 1016 -12.62 -10.65 -25.88
N TYR A 1017 -13.51 -9.93 -25.20
CA TYR A 1017 -14.18 -8.74 -25.75
C TYR A 1017 -13.35 -7.49 -25.44
N ILE A 1018 -12.85 -6.80 -26.47
CA ILE A 1018 -11.93 -5.67 -26.34
C ILE A 1018 -12.62 -4.40 -26.82
N LYS A 1019 -12.85 -3.43 -25.93
CA LYS A 1019 -13.35 -2.11 -26.31
C LYS A 1019 -12.21 -1.29 -26.90
N VAL A 1020 -12.31 -0.90 -28.18
CA VAL A 1020 -11.25 -0.18 -28.89
C VAL A 1020 -11.57 1.30 -29.03
N ASN A 1021 -10.77 2.14 -28.37
CA ASN A 1021 -10.74 3.59 -28.55
C ASN A 1021 -9.71 3.95 -29.62
N LEU A 1022 -10.11 4.51 -30.76
CA LEU A 1022 -9.13 4.98 -31.75
C LEU A 1022 -8.47 6.28 -31.26
N LYS A 1023 -7.14 6.34 -31.26
CA LYS A 1023 -6.35 7.51 -30.83
C LYS A 1023 -5.34 7.93 -31.91
N ASP A 1024 -5.04 9.22 -31.94
CA ASP A 1024 -3.86 9.77 -32.60
C ASP A 1024 -2.96 10.45 -31.56
N GLN A 1025 -1.66 10.55 -31.86
CA GLN A 1025 -0.66 11.18 -30.99
C GLN A 1025 0.21 12.12 -31.83
N TYR A 1026 0.36 13.36 -31.36
CA TYR A 1026 1.05 14.44 -32.08
C TYR A 1026 2.00 15.23 -31.17
N TRP A 1027 3.07 15.77 -31.75
CA TRP A 1027 3.84 16.86 -31.14
C TRP A 1027 3.05 18.17 -31.19
N ILE A 1028 3.14 18.97 -30.13
CA ILE A 1028 2.56 20.31 -30.02
C ILE A 1028 3.67 21.30 -29.68
N ASN A 1029 3.69 22.43 -30.41
CA ASN A 1029 4.51 23.60 -30.12
C ASN A 1029 3.56 24.78 -29.80
N ASN A 1030 3.68 25.38 -28.61
CA ASN A 1030 2.90 26.56 -28.20
C ASN A 1030 1.38 26.46 -28.47
N GLY A 1031 0.80 25.26 -28.24
CA GLY A 1031 -0.62 24.97 -28.44
C GLY A 1031 -1.02 24.55 -29.87
N ALA A 1032 -0.16 24.72 -30.87
CA ALA A 1032 -0.37 24.26 -32.24
C ALA A 1032 0.22 22.88 -32.50
N VAL A 1033 -0.48 22.03 -33.26
CA VAL A 1033 0.03 20.73 -33.71
C VAL A 1033 1.19 20.92 -34.69
N TYR A 1034 2.29 20.23 -34.45
CA TYR A 1034 3.48 20.27 -35.29
C TYR A 1034 3.22 19.52 -36.61
N MET A 1035 3.26 20.24 -37.72
CA MET A 1035 3.03 19.69 -39.06
C MET A 1035 4.35 19.30 -39.74
N ASP A 1036 4.33 18.24 -40.54
CA ASP A 1036 5.38 17.91 -41.50
C ASP A 1036 5.41 18.97 -42.62
N PRO A 1037 6.52 19.73 -42.78
CA PRO A 1037 6.65 20.76 -43.81
C PRO A 1037 6.55 20.24 -45.26
N SER A 1038 6.75 18.94 -45.48
CA SER A 1038 6.74 18.33 -46.82
C SER A 1038 5.37 17.79 -47.26
N THR A 1039 4.48 17.46 -46.31
CA THR A 1039 3.14 16.92 -46.61
C THR A 1039 1.97 17.75 -46.08
N GLY A 1040 2.23 18.74 -45.23
CA GLY A 1040 1.19 19.59 -44.61
C GLY A 1040 0.29 18.87 -43.61
N LYS A 1041 0.68 17.67 -43.16
CA LYS A 1041 -0.07 16.83 -42.21
C LYS A 1041 0.56 16.85 -40.82
N PRO A 1042 -0.21 16.57 -39.74
CA PRO A 1042 0.35 16.36 -38.41
C PRO A 1042 1.46 15.32 -38.40
N PHE A 1043 2.56 15.60 -37.70
CA PHE A 1043 3.61 14.61 -37.47
C PHE A 1043 3.11 13.57 -36.45
N SER A 1044 2.63 12.42 -36.96
CA SER A 1044 2.17 11.30 -36.13
C SER A 1044 3.33 10.70 -35.34
N VAL A 1045 3.15 10.61 -34.02
CA VAL A 1045 4.11 10.07 -33.07
C VAL A 1045 3.71 8.64 -32.70
N PRO A 1046 4.65 7.67 -32.60
CA PRO A 1046 4.33 6.35 -32.07
C PRO A 1046 4.14 6.43 -30.55
N PHE A 1047 3.09 5.78 -30.03
CA PHE A 1047 2.61 5.92 -28.65
C PHE A 1047 3.73 6.00 -27.59
N ASN A 1048 4.64 5.01 -27.58
CA ASN A 1048 5.79 4.91 -26.67
C ASN A 1048 7.06 5.56 -27.28
N SER A 1049 6.99 6.85 -27.63
CA SER A 1049 8.13 7.68 -28.07
C SER A 1049 8.82 8.34 -26.87
N ASP A 1050 10.15 8.41 -26.89
CA ASP A 1050 11.03 8.83 -25.80
C ASP A 1050 11.09 10.35 -25.54
N GLY A 1051 10.17 11.12 -26.13
CA GLY A 1051 9.84 12.50 -25.73
C GLY A 1051 10.88 13.59 -26.00
N ASN A 1052 12.14 13.23 -26.27
CA ASN A 1052 13.29 14.14 -26.18
C ASN A 1052 13.48 15.06 -27.41
N ARG A 1053 12.60 16.05 -27.56
CA ARG A 1053 12.83 17.24 -28.39
C ARG A 1053 12.57 18.50 -27.57
N LYS A 1054 13.53 19.44 -27.58
CA LYS A 1054 13.34 20.76 -26.97
C LYS A 1054 12.08 21.43 -27.53
N ASP A 1055 11.35 22.10 -26.64
CA ASP A 1055 10.26 23.01 -26.95
C ASP A 1055 9.04 22.36 -27.66
N LEU A 1056 8.90 21.03 -27.57
CA LEU A 1056 7.75 20.26 -28.06
C LEU A 1056 7.15 19.38 -26.95
N VAL A 1057 5.82 19.33 -26.87
CA VAL A 1057 5.07 18.49 -25.92
C VAL A 1057 4.21 17.49 -26.68
N ILE A 1058 4.21 16.21 -26.29
CA ILE A 1058 3.34 15.20 -26.90
C ILE A 1058 1.91 15.32 -26.35
N LYS A 1059 0.90 15.24 -27.22
CA LYS A 1059 -0.52 15.12 -26.82
C LYS A 1059 -1.21 13.99 -27.57
N ILE A 1060 -1.99 13.20 -26.82
CA ILE A 1060 -2.92 12.19 -27.34
C ILE A 1060 -4.28 12.87 -27.58
N VAL A 1061 -4.94 12.52 -28.69
CA VAL A 1061 -6.29 12.97 -29.06
C VAL A 1061 -7.11 11.80 -29.57
N ASP A 1062 -8.44 11.89 -29.46
CA ASP A 1062 -9.34 10.91 -30.07
C ASP A 1062 -9.31 10.99 -31.60
N ARG A 1063 -9.16 9.84 -32.26
CA ARG A 1063 -9.19 9.72 -33.72
C ARG A 1063 -10.66 9.67 -34.18
N PRO A 1064 -11.15 10.62 -35.00
CA PRO A 1064 -12.53 10.60 -35.47
C PRO A 1064 -12.72 9.50 -36.53
N GLY A 1065 -13.25 8.35 -36.12
CA GLY A 1065 -13.57 7.23 -37.02
C GLY A 1065 -14.23 6.05 -36.33
N GLY A 1066 -14.86 5.16 -37.12
CA GLY A 1066 -15.28 3.84 -36.68
C GLY A 1066 -14.18 2.79 -36.93
N LEU A 1067 -14.31 1.61 -36.31
CA LEU A 1067 -13.28 0.53 -36.34
C LEU A 1067 -12.82 0.07 -37.75
N GLY A 1068 -13.63 0.30 -38.79
CA GLY A 1068 -13.22 0.37 -40.19
C GLY A 1068 -12.61 -0.92 -40.79
N PRO A 1069 -11.99 -0.82 -41.99
CA PRO A 1069 -11.36 -1.96 -42.68
C PRO A 1069 -10.17 -2.58 -41.94
N ILE A 1070 -9.59 -1.84 -40.99
CA ILE A 1070 -8.51 -2.31 -40.11
C ILE A 1070 -9.01 -3.48 -39.28
N SER A 1071 -10.15 -3.32 -38.58
CA SER A 1071 -10.68 -4.27 -37.59
C SER A 1071 -10.63 -5.75 -37.98
N SER A 1072 -11.11 -6.14 -39.16
CA SER A 1072 -11.16 -7.55 -39.58
C SER A 1072 -9.78 -8.13 -39.93
N SER A 1073 -8.93 -7.37 -40.62
CA SER A 1073 -7.55 -7.76 -40.93
C SER A 1073 -6.65 -7.78 -39.70
N PHE A 1074 -6.95 -6.92 -38.73
CA PHE A 1074 -6.25 -6.75 -37.46
C PHE A 1074 -6.61 -7.85 -36.45
N LYS A 1075 -7.92 -8.10 -36.23
CA LYS A 1075 -8.45 -9.27 -35.50
C LYS A 1075 -7.83 -10.56 -36.05
N LYS A 1076 -7.89 -10.76 -37.38
CA LYS A 1076 -7.33 -11.96 -38.01
C LYS A 1076 -5.81 -12.08 -37.78
N ARG A 1077 -5.04 -10.98 -37.80
CA ARG A 1077 -3.60 -11.00 -37.49
C ARG A 1077 -3.33 -11.51 -36.07
N ILE A 1078 -4.16 -11.13 -35.11
CA ILE A 1078 -4.09 -11.59 -33.71
C ILE A 1078 -4.47 -13.07 -33.62
N GLU A 1079 -5.61 -13.47 -34.19
CA GLU A 1079 -6.12 -14.84 -34.12
C GLU A 1079 -5.24 -15.86 -34.87
N ASP A 1080 -4.75 -15.54 -36.08
CA ASP A 1080 -3.80 -16.36 -36.85
C ASP A 1080 -2.44 -16.50 -36.11
N GLY A 1081 -2.12 -15.56 -35.21
CA GLY A 1081 -0.97 -15.63 -34.31
C GLY A 1081 -1.24 -16.52 -33.11
N LEU A 1082 -2.25 -16.20 -32.30
CA LEU A 1082 -2.63 -16.93 -31.07
C LEU A 1082 -2.94 -18.41 -31.33
N ASN A 1083 -3.57 -18.74 -32.46
CA ASN A 1083 -3.96 -20.11 -32.79
C ASN A 1083 -2.90 -20.88 -33.61
N ARG A 1084 -1.75 -20.26 -33.95
CA ARG A 1084 -0.71 -20.83 -34.83
C ARG A 1084 -0.22 -22.22 -34.39
N GLY A 1085 -0.25 -22.50 -33.09
CA GLY A 1085 0.15 -23.79 -32.51
C GLY A 1085 -0.83 -24.95 -32.70
N ASN A 1086 -2.06 -24.72 -33.21
CA ASN A 1086 -3.09 -25.74 -33.46
C ASN A 1086 -3.39 -26.67 -32.27
N TYR A 1087 -3.34 -26.12 -31.05
CA TYR A 1087 -3.48 -26.86 -29.81
C TYR A 1087 -4.77 -27.69 -29.68
N SER A 1088 -4.65 -28.86 -29.07
CA SER A 1088 -5.77 -29.73 -28.73
C SER A 1088 -5.55 -30.45 -27.40
N MET A 1089 -6.58 -31.10 -26.87
CA MET A 1089 -6.57 -31.81 -25.60
C MET A 1089 -7.08 -33.24 -25.74
N GLN A 1090 -6.48 -34.18 -25.03
CA GLN A 1090 -6.83 -35.60 -25.03
C GLN A 1090 -6.95 -36.10 -23.58
N PRO A 1091 -7.93 -36.95 -23.21
CA PRO A 1091 -7.97 -37.55 -21.87
C PRO A 1091 -6.75 -38.45 -21.64
N LYS A 1092 -6.08 -38.30 -20.48
CA LYS A 1092 -4.95 -39.16 -20.09
C LYS A 1092 -5.40 -40.62 -19.97
N GLU A 1093 -6.47 -40.84 -19.22
CA GLU A 1093 -7.07 -42.16 -18.99
C GLU A 1093 -8.21 -42.38 -19.98
N CYS A 1094 -7.84 -42.76 -21.20
CA CYS A 1094 -8.79 -43.12 -22.24
C CYS A 1094 -8.98 -44.65 -22.28
N PRO A 1095 -10.21 -45.19 -22.31
CA PRO A 1095 -10.46 -46.65 -22.38
C PRO A 1095 -9.84 -47.36 -23.59
N LEU A 1096 -9.44 -46.61 -24.62
CA LEU A 1096 -8.75 -47.10 -25.82
C LEU A 1096 -7.21 -47.05 -25.71
N GLY A 1097 -6.66 -46.60 -24.57
CA GLY A 1097 -5.23 -46.45 -24.34
C GLY A 1097 -4.55 -45.62 -25.44
N SER A 1098 -3.42 -46.13 -25.97
CA SER A 1098 -2.67 -45.49 -27.06
C SER A 1098 -3.40 -45.44 -28.42
N ALA A 1099 -4.54 -46.13 -28.58
CA ALA A 1099 -5.39 -46.05 -29.76
C ALA A 1099 -6.49 -44.98 -29.65
N CYS A 1100 -6.49 -44.17 -28.59
CA CYS A 1100 -7.49 -43.15 -28.33
C CYS A 1100 -7.50 -42.02 -29.37
N THR A 1101 -8.68 -41.73 -29.91
CA THR A 1101 -8.91 -40.69 -30.94
C THR A 1101 -9.60 -39.42 -30.41
N CYS A 1102 -9.98 -39.39 -29.13
CA CYS A 1102 -10.60 -38.21 -28.51
C CYS A 1102 -9.64 -37.02 -28.52
N LYS A 1103 -9.96 -36.00 -29.31
CA LYS A 1103 -9.29 -34.69 -29.30
C LYS A 1103 -10.30 -33.57 -29.21
N VAL A 1104 -10.09 -32.67 -28.25
CA VAL A 1104 -10.82 -31.40 -28.11
C VAL A 1104 -9.91 -30.27 -28.56
N LYS A 1105 -10.25 -29.55 -29.62
CA LYS A 1105 -9.45 -28.41 -30.10
C LYS A 1105 -9.52 -27.25 -29.09
N LEU A 1106 -8.41 -26.52 -28.93
CA LEU A 1106 -8.39 -25.22 -28.24
C LEU A 1106 -8.43 -24.10 -29.29
N ARG A 1107 -9.23 -23.07 -29.04
CA ARG A 1107 -9.31 -21.87 -29.88
C ARG A 1107 -9.37 -20.60 -29.05
N LEU A 1108 -8.66 -19.57 -29.51
CA LEU A 1108 -8.56 -18.25 -28.89
C LEU A 1108 -9.11 -17.21 -29.88
N GLU A 1109 -10.07 -16.40 -29.46
CA GLU A 1109 -10.78 -15.44 -30.31
C GLU A 1109 -10.80 -14.06 -29.66
N VAL A 1110 -10.77 -12.98 -30.46
CA VAL A 1110 -10.81 -11.60 -29.95
C VAL A 1110 -11.88 -10.78 -30.64
N GLU A 1111 -12.86 -10.27 -29.89
CA GLU A 1111 -13.97 -9.49 -30.43
C GLU A 1111 -13.79 -8.00 -30.13
N LEU A 1112 -13.51 -7.22 -31.19
CA LEU A 1112 -13.28 -5.79 -31.11
C LEU A 1112 -14.62 -5.05 -31.10
N VAL A 1113 -14.98 -4.45 -29.96
CA VAL A 1113 -16.24 -3.72 -29.76
C VAL A 1113 -15.97 -2.22 -29.62
N GLN A 1114 -16.98 -1.38 -29.90
CA GLN A 1114 -16.94 0.07 -29.60
C GLN A 1114 -17.90 0.44 -28.47
N ILE A 1115 -19.00 -0.31 -28.30
CA ILE A 1115 -20.04 -0.11 -27.30
C ILE A 1115 -20.54 -1.48 -26.86
N GLY A 1116 -20.73 -1.70 -25.56
CA GLY A 1116 -21.26 -2.94 -25.00
C GLY A 1116 -20.38 -3.52 -23.89
N ARG A 1117 -20.61 -4.81 -23.57
CA ARG A 1117 -19.77 -5.56 -22.63
C ARG A 1117 -18.38 -5.78 -23.23
N CYS A 1118 -17.35 -5.46 -22.46
CA CYS A 1118 -15.96 -5.75 -22.75
C CYS A 1118 -15.29 -6.34 -21.49
N HIS A 1119 -14.13 -6.95 -21.69
CA HIS A 1119 -13.25 -7.44 -20.64
C HIS A 1119 -12.04 -6.50 -20.44
N ALA A 1120 -11.53 -5.93 -21.54
CA ALA A 1120 -10.48 -4.92 -21.54
C ALA A 1120 -10.85 -3.71 -22.42
N GLU A 1121 -10.28 -2.55 -22.12
CA GLU A 1121 -10.41 -1.32 -22.91
C GLU A 1121 -9.02 -0.86 -23.38
N VAL A 1122 -8.87 -0.69 -24.70
CA VAL A 1122 -7.58 -0.52 -25.38
C VAL A 1122 -7.62 0.70 -26.30
N ASN A 1123 -6.60 1.55 -26.20
CA ASN A 1123 -6.35 2.64 -27.13
C ASN A 1123 -5.60 2.14 -28.36
N LEU A 1124 -6.20 2.17 -29.54
CA LEU A 1124 -5.53 1.81 -30.80
C LEU A 1124 -4.98 3.05 -31.49
N PHE A 1125 -3.64 3.11 -31.55
CA PHE A 1125 -2.83 4.13 -32.19
C PHE A 1125 -2.40 3.72 -33.61
N PRO A 1126 -1.95 4.66 -34.46
CA PRO A 1126 -1.59 4.37 -35.85
C PRO A 1126 -0.23 3.65 -35.94
N MET A 1127 0.67 3.98 -35.01
CA MET A 1127 2.00 3.40 -34.88
C MET A 1127 2.33 3.22 -33.40
N ALA A 1128 3.02 2.14 -33.06
CA ALA A 1128 3.56 1.92 -31.72
C ALA A 1128 4.97 1.31 -31.80
N THR A 1129 5.88 1.74 -30.94
CA THR A 1129 7.24 1.17 -30.80
C THR A 1129 7.21 -0.17 -30.08
N ARG A 1130 6.45 -0.22 -28.98
CA ARG A 1130 5.89 -1.42 -28.37
C ARG A 1130 4.41 -1.11 -28.08
N ALA A 1131 3.54 -2.11 -28.26
CA ALA A 1131 2.21 -2.07 -27.67
C ALA A 1131 2.30 -2.37 -26.16
N ASP A 1132 1.28 -2.01 -25.39
CA ASP A 1132 1.01 -2.55 -24.05
C ASP A 1132 -0.44 -3.05 -23.98
N SER A 1133 -0.83 -3.80 -22.96
CA SER A 1133 -2.19 -4.37 -22.86
C SER A 1133 -3.34 -3.35 -22.87
N GLY A 1134 -3.07 -2.06 -22.62
CA GLY A 1134 -4.03 -0.95 -22.74
C GLY A 1134 -3.84 -0.04 -23.97
N ASN A 1135 -2.76 -0.17 -24.74
CA ASN A 1135 -2.41 0.72 -25.85
C ASN A 1135 -1.72 -0.03 -27.01
N TRP A 1136 -2.43 -0.22 -28.13
CA TRP A 1136 -1.98 -1.00 -29.30
C TRP A 1136 -1.63 -0.12 -30.51
N GLY A 1137 -0.89 -0.67 -31.47
CA GLY A 1137 -0.57 -0.02 -32.75
C GLY A 1137 -1.14 -0.77 -33.96
N GLU A 1138 -1.66 -0.05 -34.96
CA GLU A 1138 -2.08 -0.63 -36.26
C GLU A 1138 -0.87 -1.26 -37.01
N VAL A 1139 0.30 -0.60 -36.89
CA VAL A 1139 1.61 -1.04 -37.39
C VAL A 1139 2.68 -0.80 -36.32
N ASN A 1140 3.48 -1.82 -36.03
CA ASN A 1140 4.58 -1.71 -35.07
C ASN A 1140 5.83 -1.15 -35.78
N VAL A 1141 6.55 -0.25 -35.12
CA VAL A 1141 7.70 0.51 -35.68
C VAL A 1141 8.91 0.48 -34.76
N GLN A 1142 10.10 0.82 -35.29
CA GLN A 1142 11.31 1.04 -34.50
C GLN A 1142 12.01 2.33 -34.93
N TRP A 1143 12.78 2.95 -34.03
CA TRP A 1143 13.55 4.14 -34.35
C TRP A 1143 14.78 3.81 -35.19
N ASN A 1144 14.91 4.43 -36.38
CA ASN A 1144 16.14 4.34 -37.18
C ASN A 1144 16.99 5.60 -36.98
N GLY A 1145 17.94 5.53 -36.04
CA GLY A 1145 18.83 6.64 -35.71
C GLY A 1145 19.72 7.13 -36.86
N ARG A 1146 19.91 6.35 -37.94
CA ARG A 1146 20.63 6.82 -39.15
C ARG A 1146 19.74 7.62 -40.11
N GLU A 1147 18.43 7.38 -40.09
CA GLU A 1147 17.46 8.04 -40.96
C GLU A 1147 16.60 9.09 -40.22
N ASN A 1148 16.79 9.24 -38.90
CA ASN A 1148 16.06 10.17 -38.03
C ASN A 1148 14.52 10.04 -38.13
N ARG A 1149 14.04 8.81 -38.34
CA ARG A 1149 12.62 8.46 -38.51
C ARG A 1149 12.30 7.10 -37.89
N TYR A 1150 11.02 6.88 -37.62
CA TYR A 1150 10.49 5.55 -37.32
C TYR A 1150 10.30 4.74 -38.62
N VAL A 1151 10.63 3.46 -38.59
CA VAL A 1151 10.44 2.50 -39.70
C VAL A 1151 9.65 1.28 -39.22
N PRO A 1152 8.75 0.69 -40.04
CA PRO A 1152 8.00 -0.51 -39.64
C PRO A 1152 8.91 -1.68 -39.27
N LEU A 1153 8.57 -2.38 -38.18
CA LEU A 1153 9.20 -3.65 -37.83
C LEU A 1153 8.86 -4.72 -38.89
N LYS A 1154 9.86 -5.52 -39.28
CA LYS A 1154 9.66 -6.66 -40.19
C LYS A 1154 8.70 -7.71 -39.61
N THR A 1155 8.66 -7.81 -38.28
CA THR A 1155 7.89 -8.78 -37.51
C THR A 1155 6.83 -8.02 -36.68
N GLN A 1156 5.56 -8.35 -36.91
CA GLN A 1156 4.40 -7.60 -36.41
C GLN A 1156 3.66 -8.36 -35.29
N HIS A 1157 4.41 -9.12 -34.47
CA HIS A 1157 3.82 -10.03 -33.47
C HIS A 1157 3.65 -9.43 -32.08
N THR A 1158 4.15 -8.22 -31.80
CA THR A 1158 4.01 -7.60 -30.46
C THR A 1158 2.56 -7.46 -30.05
N ILE A 1159 1.64 -7.22 -31.00
CA ILE A 1159 0.20 -7.21 -30.68
C ILE A 1159 -0.36 -8.59 -30.32
N VAL A 1160 0.20 -9.66 -30.90
CA VAL A 1160 -0.19 -11.04 -30.57
C VAL A 1160 0.31 -11.42 -29.17
N HIS A 1161 1.48 -10.89 -28.78
CA HIS A 1161 2.07 -10.96 -27.43
C HIS A 1161 1.20 -10.21 -26.42
N GLU A 1162 0.90 -8.92 -26.64
CA GLU A 1162 0.04 -8.14 -25.72
C GLU A 1162 -1.38 -8.72 -25.61
N ALA A 1163 -1.94 -9.25 -26.71
CA ALA A 1163 -3.22 -9.95 -26.69
C ALA A 1163 -3.17 -11.27 -25.90
N GLY A 1164 -1.99 -11.86 -25.71
CA GLY A 1164 -1.77 -13.02 -24.84
C GLY A 1164 -1.99 -12.70 -23.36
N HIS A 1165 -1.63 -11.50 -22.89
CA HIS A 1165 -1.88 -11.08 -21.50
C HIS A 1165 -3.35 -11.15 -21.13
N LEU A 1166 -4.24 -10.77 -22.06
CA LEU A 1166 -5.70 -10.84 -21.90
C LEU A 1166 -6.25 -12.28 -21.77
N PHE A 1167 -5.42 -13.30 -22.05
CA PHE A 1167 -5.67 -14.71 -21.75
C PHE A 1167 -4.94 -15.21 -20.50
N GLY A 1168 -4.42 -14.31 -19.66
CA GLY A 1168 -3.60 -14.59 -18.48
C GLY A 1168 -2.24 -15.20 -18.82
N TRP A 1169 -1.60 -14.78 -19.91
CA TRP A 1169 -0.25 -15.24 -20.27
C TRP A 1169 0.81 -14.22 -19.78
N PRO A 1170 1.62 -14.55 -18.76
CA PRO A 1170 2.67 -13.65 -18.25
C PRO A 1170 3.93 -13.61 -19.14
N ASP A 1171 4.83 -12.67 -18.83
CA ASP A 1171 5.95 -12.23 -19.68
C ASP A 1171 7.27 -13.03 -19.52
N GLU A 1172 7.73 -13.68 -20.59
CA GLU A 1172 9.02 -14.41 -20.61
C GLU A 1172 10.21 -13.54 -21.04
N TYR A 1173 10.45 -12.45 -20.29
CA TYR A 1173 11.69 -11.68 -20.31
C TYR A 1173 11.88 -10.96 -18.96
N PHE A 1174 13.13 -10.72 -18.57
CA PHE A 1174 13.48 -10.37 -17.17
C PHE A 1174 14.07 -8.98 -16.99
N LEU A 1175 14.73 -8.44 -18.01
CA LEU A 1175 15.46 -7.17 -17.90
C LEU A 1175 14.52 -5.97 -17.70
N ASP A 1176 13.35 -6.02 -18.32
CA ASP A 1176 12.40 -4.91 -18.41
C ASP A 1176 11.09 -5.14 -17.61
N GLY A 1177 11.10 -6.08 -16.65
CA GLY A 1177 10.03 -6.22 -15.64
C GLY A 1177 9.01 -7.35 -15.83
N GLY A 1178 9.25 -8.31 -16.72
CA GLY A 1178 8.36 -9.46 -16.96
C GLY A 1178 8.33 -10.55 -15.87
N SER A 1179 7.54 -11.59 -16.10
CA SER A 1179 7.07 -12.56 -15.10
C SER A 1179 6.91 -14.00 -15.63
N VAL A 1180 7.40 -14.99 -14.88
CA VAL A 1180 7.34 -16.40 -15.30
C VAL A 1180 6.04 -17.09 -14.88
N TYR A 1181 5.52 -17.92 -15.79
CA TYR A 1181 4.30 -18.71 -15.60
C TYR A 1181 4.34 -19.62 -14.36
N GLY A 1182 3.29 -19.55 -13.51
CA GLY A 1182 3.29 -20.17 -12.17
C GLY A 1182 3.51 -21.67 -12.11
N LYS A 1183 3.19 -22.42 -13.18
CA LYS A 1183 3.48 -23.86 -13.28
C LYS A 1183 4.96 -24.18 -13.19
N TYR A 1184 5.81 -23.18 -13.37
CA TYR A 1184 7.27 -23.30 -13.41
C TYR A 1184 7.91 -22.90 -12.10
N ILE A 1185 7.15 -22.30 -11.18
CA ILE A 1185 7.61 -21.89 -9.87
C ILE A 1185 7.34 -23.08 -8.93
N ASN A 1186 8.41 -23.72 -8.46
CA ASN A 1186 8.30 -24.87 -7.55
C ASN A 1186 7.95 -24.43 -6.11
N SER A 1187 7.78 -25.40 -5.22
CA SER A 1187 7.42 -25.16 -3.81
C SER A 1187 8.46 -24.36 -3.01
N GLN A 1188 9.65 -24.12 -3.56
CA GLN A 1188 10.68 -23.24 -2.98
C GLN A 1188 10.69 -21.84 -3.60
N HIS A 1189 9.68 -21.49 -4.41
CA HIS A 1189 9.59 -20.27 -5.21
C HIS A 1189 10.77 -20.06 -6.19
N LEU A 1190 11.49 -21.13 -6.53
CA LEU A 1190 12.51 -21.17 -7.59
C LEU A 1190 11.86 -21.62 -8.91
N VAL A 1191 12.46 -21.27 -10.04
CA VAL A 1191 11.94 -21.70 -11.34
C VAL A 1191 12.61 -22.99 -11.80
N ASP A 1192 11.77 -23.97 -12.13
CA ASP A 1192 12.09 -25.41 -12.17
C ASP A 1192 11.57 -26.00 -13.49
N VAL A 1193 12.29 -25.70 -14.57
CA VAL A 1193 11.91 -26.10 -15.93
C VAL A 1193 13.09 -26.50 -16.80
N LYS A 1194 12.86 -27.52 -17.62
CA LYS A 1194 13.71 -27.85 -18.78
C LYS A 1194 12.98 -27.48 -20.07
N ILE A 1195 13.06 -26.20 -20.44
CA ILE A 1195 12.62 -25.67 -21.75
C ILE A 1195 13.88 -25.47 -22.59
N ALA A 1196 13.92 -26.03 -23.80
CA ALA A 1196 15.10 -26.02 -24.68
C ALA A 1196 15.39 -24.67 -25.36
N GLN A 1197 15.00 -23.55 -24.74
CA GLN A 1197 14.95 -22.22 -25.35
C GLN A 1197 15.27 -21.08 -24.36
N LEU A 1198 16.03 -21.32 -23.28
CA LEU A 1198 16.49 -20.25 -22.38
C LEU A 1198 17.96 -19.94 -22.67
N VAL A 1199 18.31 -18.67 -22.89
CA VAL A 1199 19.68 -18.26 -23.30
C VAL A 1199 20.62 -18.13 -22.12
N ASP A 1200 20.14 -17.54 -21.03
CA ASP A 1200 20.76 -17.63 -19.71
C ASP A 1200 19.65 -17.79 -18.63
N ASN A 1201 20.01 -17.84 -17.35
CA ASN A 1201 19.05 -18.06 -16.26
C ASN A 1201 18.57 -16.78 -15.56
N TRP A 1202 19.31 -15.67 -15.67
CA TRP A 1202 18.99 -14.39 -15.03
C TRP A 1202 18.21 -13.47 -15.99
N GLN A 1203 18.47 -13.57 -17.29
CA GLN A 1203 17.63 -13.20 -18.42
C GLN A 1203 16.93 -14.46 -18.96
N ARG A 1204 15.81 -14.89 -18.38
CA ARG A 1204 15.01 -15.97 -19.00
C ARG A 1204 14.15 -15.47 -20.15
N GLU A 1205 14.82 -14.85 -21.10
CA GLU A 1205 14.29 -14.55 -22.42
C GLU A 1205 14.27 -15.81 -23.26
N THR A 1206 13.11 -16.15 -23.79
CA THR A 1206 12.98 -17.21 -24.79
C THR A 1206 13.15 -16.62 -26.20
N PRO A 1207 14.20 -17.00 -26.99
CA PRO A 1207 14.46 -16.43 -28.33
C PRO A 1207 13.35 -16.68 -29.34
N THR A 1208 12.47 -17.65 -29.05
CA THR A 1208 11.45 -18.17 -29.95
C THR A 1208 10.04 -18.17 -29.36
N ASN A 1209 9.83 -18.01 -28.04
CA ASN A 1209 8.46 -17.95 -27.51
C ASN A 1209 7.80 -16.61 -27.84
N LEU A 1210 6.51 -16.61 -28.15
CA LEU A 1210 5.72 -15.40 -28.35
C LEU A 1210 5.82 -14.44 -27.16
N MET A 1211 5.78 -14.96 -25.93
CA MET A 1211 5.79 -14.15 -24.71
C MET A 1211 7.20 -13.67 -24.29
N GLY A 1212 8.25 -14.02 -25.05
CA GLY A 1212 9.62 -13.56 -24.85
C GLY A 1212 10.17 -12.90 -26.12
N ARG A 1213 11.51 -12.89 -26.28
CA ARG A 1213 12.15 -12.32 -27.49
C ARG A 1213 11.73 -12.98 -28.82
N GLY A 1214 11.09 -14.15 -28.78
CA GLY A 1214 10.45 -14.76 -29.96
C GLY A 1214 9.44 -13.85 -30.66
N VAL A 1215 8.85 -12.88 -29.96
CA VAL A 1215 8.02 -11.80 -30.52
C VAL A 1215 8.68 -11.05 -31.68
N TYR A 1216 10.03 -10.97 -31.69
CA TYR A 1216 10.80 -10.30 -32.74
C TYR A 1216 11.18 -11.22 -33.92
N THR A 1217 10.91 -12.53 -33.84
CA THR A 1217 11.20 -13.51 -34.91
C THR A 1217 10.06 -13.60 -35.93
N GLU A 1218 10.30 -14.17 -37.12
CA GLU A 1218 9.23 -14.35 -38.12
C GLU A 1218 8.17 -15.38 -37.66
N LYS A 1219 8.58 -16.34 -36.84
CA LYS A 1219 7.76 -17.48 -36.39
C LYS A 1219 7.89 -17.69 -34.88
N PRO A 1220 7.31 -16.80 -34.05
CA PRO A 1220 7.16 -17.08 -32.63
C PRO A 1220 6.42 -18.40 -32.44
N GLU A 1221 6.96 -19.23 -31.57
CA GLU A 1221 6.28 -20.37 -30.99
C GLU A 1221 5.41 -19.89 -29.83
N ILE A 1222 4.12 -20.22 -29.83
CA ILE A 1222 3.41 -20.36 -28.56
C ILE A 1222 3.73 -21.75 -28.03
N ALA A 1223 3.80 -21.92 -26.71
CA ALA A 1223 4.18 -23.18 -26.07
C ALA A 1223 3.04 -23.84 -25.26
N LYS A 1224 3.11 -25.17 -25.10
CA LYS A 1224 2.02 -26.04 -24.60
C LYS A 1224 1.42 -25.65 -23.23
N TYR A 1225 2.18 -24.98 -22.39
CA TYR A 1225 1.83 -24.73 -20.98
C TYR A 1225 0.91 -23.54 -20.79
N TYR A 1226 0.94 -22.53 -21.66
CA TYR A 1226 -0.09 -21.48 -21.67
C TYR A 1226 -1.50 -22.05 -21.87
N MET A 1227 -1.61 -23.20 -22.53
CA MET A 1227 -2.86 -23.92 -22.67
C MET A 1227 -3.34 -24.60 -21.38
N TYR A 1228 -2.49 -24.71 -20.34
CA TYR A 1228 -2.83 -25.41 -19.11
C TYR A 1228 -3.89 -24.68 -18.28
N GLY A 1229 -4.13 -23.38 -18.50
CA GLY A 1229 -5.28 -22.66 -17.92
C GLY A 1229 -6.61 -23.27 -18.36
N PHE A 1230 -6.90 -23.21 -19.66
CA PHE A 1230 -8.09 -23.79 -20.29
C PHE A 1230 -8.24 -25.29 -19.97
N ARG A 1231 -7.13 -26.04 -19.95
CA ARG A 1231 -7.09 -27.45 -19.52
C ARG A 1231 -7.56 -27.63 -18.07
N ASN A 1232 -7.07 -26.83 -17.11
CA ASN A 1232 -7.48 -26.97 -15.71
C ASN A 1232 -8.97 -26.62 -15.52
N TRP A 1233 -9.46 -25.60 -16.24
CA TRP A 1233 -10.90 -25.28 -16.29
C TRP A 1233 -11.70 -26.47 -16.87
N PHE A 1234 -11.27 -27.04 -17.98
CA PHE A 1234 -11.96 -28.15 -18.63
C PHE A 1234 -11.93 -29.44 -17.79
N ASN A 1235 -10.81 -29.75 -17.11
CA ASN A 1235 -10.73 -30.80 -16.10
C ASN A 1235 -11.78 -30.57 -14.99
N LYS A 1236 -11.84 -29.36 -14.44
CA LYS A 1236 -12.78 -28.99 -13.36
C LYS A 1236 -14.26 -29.07 -13.79
N LYS A 1237 -14.56 -28.82 -15.06
CA LYS A 1237 -15.93 -28.92 -15.62
C LYS A 1237 -16.34 -30.33 -16.02
N THR A 1238 -15.39 -31.16 -16.47
CA THR A 1238 -15.68 -32.51 -17.01
C THR A 1238 -15.43 -33.64 -16.01
N GLY A 1239 -14.67 -33.40 -14.94
CA GLY A 1239 -14.26 -34.44 -13.98
C GLY A 1239 -13.19 -35.40 -14.52
N ILE A 1240 -12.56 -35.08 -15.65
CA ILE A 1240 -11.61 -35.93 -16.38
C ILE A 1240 -10.24 -35.24 -16.41
N GLU A 1241 -9.14 -35.99 -16.27
CA GLU A 1241 -7.80 -35.43 -16.52
C GLU A 1241 -7.47 -35.39 -18.02
N TRP A 1242 -7.39 -34.18 -18.58
CA TRP A 1242 -6.92 -33.94 -19.94
C TRP A 1242 -5.43 -33.57 -19.98
N GLU A 1243 -4.76 -33.87 -21.09
CA GLU A 1243 -3.41 -33.46 -21.46
C GLU A 1243 -3.46 -32.56 -22.72
N VAL A 1244 -2.52 -31.61 -22.88
CA VAL A 1244 -2.42 -30.73 -24.06
C VAL A 1244 -1.42 -31.26 -25.09
N LEU A 1245 -1.91 -31.36 -26.33
CA LEU A 1245 -1.16 -31.71 -27.53
C LEU A 1245 -0.95 -30.47 -28.41
N LYS A 1246 0.20 -30.45 -29.11
CA LYS A 1246 0.60 -29.54 -30.20
C LYS A 1246 0.79 -30.44 -31.41
#